data_AF-A0A8H5GU07-F1
#
_entry.id   AF-A0A8H5GU07-F1
#
_cell.length_a   1.000
_cell.length_b   1.000
_cell.length_c   1.000
_cell.angle_alpha   90.00
_cell.angle_beta   90.00
_cell.angle_gamma   90.00
#
_symmetry.space_group_name_H-M   'P 1'
#
loop_
_entity.id
_entity.type
_entity.pdbx_description
1 polymer ?
#
loop_
_entity_poly.entity_id
_entity_poly.type
_entity_poly.pdbx_seq_one_letter_code
_entity_poly.pdbx_strand_id
1 'polypeptide(L)'
;MQRLDQNVIPRSLRIVNDDQAQRPLNLGTVNIVDSVTCRSITVSIMQYTMEPLFSTYIPALVAAVKVEDELSSSSSRLFPSVMPSHTASSALVKLFDPTGAPWEWPAWQDRTGVLHGLFPEDDKHLPYGWTRQNAIDIQSYFRAYHLLPTEEKKMAFAAKTKGGSAHPGRELWNNWVMRRWNAWGIHDIVVQELKEAEIHPLNIIVRENDPSAPWPTSDFYIPMILDSLALRLFGEEAFPSGAGVLTTNIRKCIHIIAQKSWNTIRVQVGVLKNRPNEIMATALAAFKDLENGKPTKAKVSRAIWAVSKWKSCAQLYNTPDNVKAAEDMLAELQAILEALGAKIKKRVEPAGICKVSTVDLKGLATEEDVSDLLALYDEYFDQDAEDQDEPPISDALPDKQQLNDCGGDFGMELEAKMTPASLALSLGFKTGLPPSFNLLRDRSGISPWDDPLTFADPKADPLPCNLSKLCLHWHQLAGVHSIVRSIFTEVADPSHTTGVLVGDEVGLGKTAQAISTIAFLMQVIRLQETKRKLPRLIAKRCYLGGSDNIPSLPHLILCPGTLIAQWVSELKVLLRPKSVDIFVYESQSDSRQFWSSSSAFQQSKHKPHNRIVVMSHSALFNDMNSLHQNLKKKKGGPRPWDIPSPKGPLTETIFEQHFLTTIVDEAHHMRNIGKRHSAVLRILQQTKLRLIMTATPLHTSSKDIASMGRLVGIPHFFTEESHIEEKADAAAVRKAKKLDDDGEALLVEQLQSVKRLQAHLVGHFLRRTTASLDFIRKPLLPSHWRSG
;
A
#
# COMPACT_ATOMS: atom_id res chain seq x y z
N MET A 1 -14.28 -59.69 -19.19
CA MET A 1 -13.71 -60.12 -20.47
C MET A 1 -12.21 -59.84 -20.42
N GLN A 2 -11.35 -60.82 -20.76
CA GLN A 2 -9.91 -60.76 -21.11
C GLN A 2 -9.03 -59.57 -20.63
N ARG A 3 -7.79 -59.70 -20.18
CA ARG A 3 -6.87 -60.79 -19.74
C ARG A 3 -5.47 -60.11 -19.61
N LEU A 4 -4.71 -60.41 -18.54
CA LEU A 4 -3.22 -60.56 -18.51
C LEU A 4 -2.36 -59.27 -18.71
N ASP A 5 -1.15 -59.10 -18.14
CA ASP A 5 -0.22 -59.93 -17.33
C ASP A 5 0.46 -59.03 -16.24
N GLN A 6 0.78 -59.48 -15.01
CA GLN A 6 2.05 -60.11 -14.56
C GLN A 6 3.34 -59.30 -14.91
N ASN A 7 4.34 -59.02 -14.04
CA ASN A 7 4.91 -59.80 -12.93
C ASN A 7 5.84 -58.99 -11.95
N VAL A 8 5.95 -59.48 -10.70
CA VAL A 8 7.14 -59.55 -9.78
C VAL A 8 7.73 -58.26 -9.15
N ILE A 9 7.57 -57.92 -7.84
CA ILE A 9 8.11 -58.40 -6.51
C ILE A 9 9.67 -58.42 -6.30
N PRO A 10 10.23 -58.33 -5.06
CA PRO A 10 11.10 -57.22 -4.66
C PRO A 10 12.50 -57.67 -4.17
N ARG A 11 13.28 -56.78 -3.52
CA ARG A 11 14.36 -57.20 -2.60
C ARG A 11 14.62 -56.21 -1.46
N SER A 12 14.84 -56.76 -0.27
CA SER A 12 15.12 -56.05 0.98
C SER A 12 16.38 -56.63 1.66
N LEU A 13 16.98 -55.80 2.52
CA LEU A 13 17.85 -56.17 3.66
C LEU A 13 19.16 -56.96 3.41
N ARG A 14 20.28 -56.32 3.80
CA ARG A 14 21.32 -56.94 4.65
C ARG A 14 21.75 -55.96 5.75
N ILE A 15 22.15 -56.54 6.89
CA ILE A 15 22.63 -55.90 8.13
C ILE A 15 24.04 -56.50 8.40
N VAL A 16 24.75 -56.02 9.45
CA VAL A 16 25.92 -56.64 10.13
C VAL A 16 27.30 -56.23 9.53
N ASN A 17 28.32 -55.77 10.28
CA ASN A 17 28.47 -55.27 11.68
C ASN A 17 29.84 -54.54 11.85
N ASP A 18 30.01 -53.82 12.97
CA ASP A 18 31.25 -53.58 13.78
C ASP A 18 32.54 -53.02 13.10
N ASP A 19 33.50 -52.36 13.76
CA ASP A 19 33.76 -51.98 15.17
C ASP A 19 34.41 -50.57 15.18
N GLN A 20 34.23 -49.69 16.17
CA GLN A 20 35.11 -49.46 17.35
C GLN A 20 36.63 -49.55 17.10
N ALA A 21 37.52 -48.74 17.71
CA ALA A 21 37.42 -47.48 18.48
C ALA A 21 38.86 -46.94 18.66
N GLN A 22 39.05 -45.65 19.03
CA GLN A 22 39.83 -45.24 20.22
C GLN A 22 39.98 -43.71 20.38
N ARG A 23 40.05 -43.33 21.66
CA ARG A 23 40.18 -42.01 22.31
C ARG A 23 41.65 -41.89 22.87
N PRO A 24 42.08 -40.86 23.63
CA PRO A 24 41.69 -39.43 23.70
C PRO A 24 42.88 -38.43 23.95
N LEU A 25 42.54 -37.13 24.12
CA LEU A 25 43.04 -36.16 25.14
C LEU A 25 44.54 -36.03 25.54
N ASN A 26 45.02 -34.76 25.48
CA ASN A 26 45.43 -33.89 26.61
C ASN A 26 46.87 -33.34 26.74
N LEU A 27 46.88 -32.03 27.08
CA LEU A 27 47.80 -31.26 27.95
C LEU A 27 49.23 -30.91 27.48
N GLY A 28 49.59 -29.63 27.68
CA GLY A 28 50.90 -29.05 27.36
C GLY A 28 51.00 -27.52 27.58
N THR A 29 50.81 -27.06 28.82
CA THR A 29 50.97 -25.65 29.25
C THR A 29 52.44 -25.19 29.33
N VAL A 30 52.73 -23.93 28.97
CA VAL A 30 53.77 -23.08 29.61
C VAL A 30 53.36 -21.59 29.57
N ASN A 31 53.53 -20.88 30.70
CA ASN A 31 53.50 -19.40 30.85
C ASN A 31 54.94 -18.89 31.09
N ILE A 32 55.26 -17.62 30.73
CA ILE A 32 56.31 -16.70 31.28
C ILE A 32 56.63 -15.59 30.22
N VAL A 33 56.97 -14.32 30.54
CA VAL A 33 56.60 -13.37 31.64
C VAL A 33 57.10 -11.94 31.25
N ASP A 34 56.65 -10.88 31.95
CA ASP A 34 57.12 -9.46 31.89
C ASP A 34 56.89 -8.64 30.60
N SER A 35 56.40 -7.38 30.57
CA SER A 35 56.45 -6.16 31.42
C SER A 35 57.47 -5.08 30.98
N VAL A 36 56.98 -3.93 30.47
CA VAL A 36 57.69 -2.63 30.40
C VAL A 36 56.69 -1.47 30.56
N THR A 37 57.14 -0.35 31.14
CA THR A 37 56.35 0.71 31.76
C THR A 37 56.37 2.09 31.06
N CYS A 38 55.40 2.93 31.45
CA CYS A 38 55.50 4.37 31.72
C CYS A 38 55.52 5.47 30.62
N ARG A 39 54.56 6.40 30.81
CA ARG A 39 54.67 7.89 30.83
C ARG A 39 55.05 8.61 29.52
N SER A 40 54.18 9.47 28.97
CA SER A 40 53.69 10.78 29.49
C SER A 40 54.76 11.89 29.47
N ILE A 41 54.64 12.81 28.50
CA ILE A 41 55.30 14.13 28.51
C ILE A 41 54.26 15.17 28.10
N THR A 42 54.08 16.18 28.96
CA THR A 42 53.34 17.42 28.69
C THR A 42 54.22 18.57 29.13
N VAL A 43 54.67 19.43 28.22
CA VAL A 43 55.18 20.78 28.53
C VAL A 43 54.72 21.74 27.43
N SER A 44 54.45 22.99 27.82
CA SER A 44 53.76 24.01 27.04
C SER A 44 54.64 25.27 26.86
N ILE A 45 54.23 26.14 25.94
CA ILE A 45 54.55 27.58 25.88
C ILE A 45 56.01 27.99 25.56
N MET A 46 56.20 28.74 24.48
CA MET A 46 56.77 30.09 24.57
C MET A 46 56.33 31.01 23.43
N GLN A 47 56.08 32.28 23.79
CA GLN A 47 55.62 33.34 22.90
C GLN A 47 56.80 34.01 22.20
N TYR A 48 56.59 34.58 21.01
CA TYR A 48 57.34 35.75 20.56
C TYR A 48 56.42 36.73 19.83
N THR A 49 56.35 37.95 20.36
CA THR A 49 55.69 39.12 19.77
C THR A 49 56.71 40.23 19.63
N MET A 50 56.89 40.80 18.43
CA MET A 50 57.26 42.21 18.26
C MET A 50 56.74 42.76 16.93
N GLU A 51 55.91 43.79 17.08
CA GLU A 51 55.53 44.82 16.11
C GLU A 51 56.67 45.86 15.90
N PRO A 52 56.48 46.98 15.17
CA PRO A 52 55.74 47.21 13.91
C PRO A 52 56.56 48.03 12.91
N LEU A 53 56.02 48.31 11.70
CA LEU A 53 56.25 49.60 11.03
C LEU A 53 55.02 50.05 10.24
N PHE A 54 54.83 51.36 10.17
CA PHE A 54 53.55 52.05 9.92
C PHE A 54 53.36 52.53 8.47
N SER A 55 52.08 52.78 8.11
CA SER A 55 51.63 53.69 7.04
C SER A 55 51.85 53.22 5.59
N THR A 56 50.85 53.21 4.71
CA THR A 56 50.19 54.46 4.27
C THR A 56 48.82 54.27 3.58
N TYR A 57 47.88 55.18 3.92
CA TYR A 57 46.67 55.62 3.17
C TYR A 57 45.52 54.64 2.81
N ILE A 58 44.50 54.63 3.68
CA ILE A 58 43.08 54.78 3.29
C ILE A 58 42.58 56.12 3.84
N PRO A 59 41.92 56.97 3.03
CA PRO A 59 40.80 57.75 3.55
C PRO A 59 39.70 58.00 2.50
N ALA A 60 38.61 57.23 2.54
CA ALA A 60 37.36 57.55 1.81
C ALA A 60 36.07 56.98 2.46
N LEU A 61 36.13 56.49 3.71
CA LEU A 61 35.04 55.78 4.38
C LEU A 61 34.01 56.73 5.05
N VAL A 62 33.65 57.81 4.36
CA VAL A 62 32.76 58.89 4.88
C VAL A 62 31.65 59.26 3.87
N ALA A 63 31.57 58.61 2.70
CA ALA A 63 30.55 58.86 1.68
C ALA A 63 29.40 57.82 1.66
N ALA A 64 29.21 57.07 2.74
CA ALA A 64 28.04 56.21 2.91
C ALA A 64 26.90 57.02 3.55
N VAL A 65 26.01 57.58 2.72
CA VAL A 65 24.57 57.87 2.94
C VAL A 65 24.10 58.67 1.70
N LYS A 66 23.03 58.20 1.04
CA LYS A 66 22.51 58.62 -0.28
C LYS A 66 23.34 58.18 -1.49
N VAL A 67 23.02 56.98 -1.99
CA VAL A 67 22.50 56.68 -3.34
C VAL A 67 22.06 55.20 -3.26
N GLU A 68 20.94 54.98 -2.58
CA GLU A 68 20.16 53.74 -2.65
C GLU A 68 18.94 54.04 -3.51
N ASP A 69 19.12 53.95 -4.83
CA ASP A 69 18.12 53.65 -5.85
C ASP A 69 18.83 53.71 -7.22
N GLU A 70 18.31 52.99 -8.21
CA GLU A 70 18.85 52.92 -9.59
C GLU A 70 20.27 52.33 -9.75
N LEU A 71 20.42 51.00 -9.60
CA LEU A 71 21.28 50.15 -10.48
C LEU A 71 21.06 48.63 -10.21
N SER A 72 19.80 48.20 -10.11
CA SER A 72 19.40 46.80 -9.98
C SER A 72 18.88 46.22 -11.31
N SER A 73 19.75 46.12 -12.32
CA SER A 73 19.51 45.26 -13.48
C SER A 73 20.84 44.84 -14.14
N SER A 74 20.86 43.65 -14.75
CA SER A 74 22.01 43.04 -15.45
C SER A 74 23.22 42.63 -14.58
N SER A 75 23.05 41.55 -13.79
CA SER A 75 24.17 40.64 -13.51
C SER A 75 23.69 39.18 -13.52
N SER A 76 23.87 38.52 -14.66
CA SER A 76 23.55 37.11 -14.86
C SER A 76 24.50 36.22 -14.04
N ARG A 77 23.98 35.58 -12.99
CA ARG A 77 24.74 34.63 -12.18
C ARG A 77 25.21 33.46 -13.06
N LEU A 78 26.54 33.31 -13.17
CA LEU A 78 27.18 32.09 -13.66
C LEU A 78 26.88 30.95 -12.70
N PHE A 79 25.82 30.19 -12.96
CA PHE A 79 25.65 28.87 -12.36
C PHE A 79 26.70 27.92 -12.94
N PRO A 80 27.36 27.07 -12.13
CA PRO A 80 28.25 26.05 -12.65
C PRO A 80 27.45 25.12 -13.56
N SER A 81 27.94 24.90 -14.77
CA SER A 81 27.29 24.03 -15.75
C SER A 81 27.19 22.61 -15.19
N VAL A 82 25.97 22.09 -15.07
CA VAL A 82 25.74 20.69 -14.68
C VAL A 82 26.43 19.78 -15.71
N MET A 83 27.51 19.09 -15.29
CA MET A 83 28.15 18.08 -16.14
C MET A 83 27.12 16.99 -16.49
N PRO A 84 26.97 16.60 -17.77
CA PRO A 84 26.08 15.50 -18.15
C PRO A 84 26.49 14.22 -17.42
N SER A 85 25.56 13.58 -16.70
CA SER A 85 25.85 12.32 -16.00
C SER A 85 25.67 11.12 -16.94
N HIS A 86 26.55 10.12 -16.82
CA HIS A 86 26.39 8.85 -17.53
C HIS A 86 25.13 8.12 -17.08
N THR A 87 24.37 7.57 -18.03
CA THR A 87 23.22 6.70 -17.72
C THR A 87 23.67 5.26 -17.46
N ALA A 88 22.88 4.52 -16.67
CA ALA A 88 23.11 3.09 -16.41
C ALA A 88 23.19 2.26 -17.71
N SER A 89 22.39 2.61 -18.72
CA SER A 89 22.47 1.99 -20.04
C SER A 89 23.78 2.31 -20.76
N SER A 90 24.30 3.55 -20.67
CA SER A 90 25.60 3.90 -21.25
C SER A 90 26.78 3.19 -20.56
N ALA A 91 26.69 2.93 -19.25
CA ALA A 91 27.68 2.12 -18.54
C ALA A 91 27.72 0.68 -19.07
N LEU A 92 26.56 0.06 -19.28
CA LEU A 92 26.48 -1.30 -19.82
C LEU A 92 26.85 -1.40 -21.31
N VAL A 93 26.67 -0.34 -22.12
CA VAL A 93 27.25 -0.33 -23.49
C VAL A 93 28.77 -0.29 -23.41
N LYS A 94 29.34 0.57 -22.57
CA LYS A 94 30.79 0.75 -22.41
C LYS A 94 31.51 -0.48 -21.81
N LEU A 95 30.76 -1.32 -21.11
CA LEU A 95 31.22 -2.60 -20.56
C LEU A 95 31.14 -3.76 -21.57
N PHE A 96 30.34 -3.62 -22.64
CA PHE A 96 30.17 -4.68 -23.63
C PHE A 96 31.45 -4.90 -24.44
N ASP A 97 31.97 -6.12 -24.41
CA ASP A 97 33.12 -6.54 -25.20
C ASP A 97 32.69 -7.50 -26.33
N PRO A 98 33.35 -7.50 -27.51
CA PRO A 98 33.12 -8.50 -28.56
C PRO A 98 33.29 -9.96 -28.12
N THR A 99 34.02 -10.23 -27.03
CA THR A 99 34.13 -11.55 -26.37
C THR A 99 32.92 -11.95 -25.52
N GLY A 100 31.82 -11.18 -25.56
CA GLY A 100 30.55 -11.51 -24.90
C GLY A 100 30.41 -10.98 -23.47
N ALA A 101 31.48 -10.44 -22.88
CA ALA A 101 31.44 -9.83 -21.54
C ALA A 101 30.45 -8.63 -21.46
N PRO A 102 29.75 -8.43 -20.32
CA PRO A 102 29.62 -9.32 -19.15
C PRO A 102 28.56 -10.43 -19.35
N TRP A 103 27.92 -10.50 -20.52
CA TRP A 103 26.70 -11.29 -20.77
C TRP A 103 26.95 -12.80 -20.92
N GLU A 104 28.21 -13.21 -21.00
CA GLU A 104 28.64 -14.61 -20.95
C GLU A 104 29.21 -15.02 -19.58
N TRP A 105 29.25 -14.11 -18.60
CA TRP A 105 29.76 -14.40 -17.26
C TRP A 105 28.66 -14.99 -16.35
N PRO A 106 28.83 -16.20 -15.78
CA PRO A 106 27.80 -16.91 -15.02
C PRO A 106 27.07 -16.07 -13.97
N ALA A 107 27.79 -15.35 -13.11
CA ALA A 107 27.19 -14.52 -12.05
C ALA A 107 26.30 -13.38 -12.61
N TRP A 108 26.64 -12.85 -13.79
CA TRP A 108 25.81 -11.86 -14.48
C TRP A 108 24.64 -12.50 -15.23
N GLN A 109 24.81 -13.71 -15.77
CA GLN A 109 23.72 -14.48 -16.39
C GLN A 109 22.64 -14.86 -15.37
N ASP A 110 23.04 -15.39 -14.21
CA ASP A 110 22.16 -15.74 -13.08
C ASP A 110 21.36 -14.52 -12.60
N ARG A 111 22.05 -13.37 -12.46
CA ARG A 111 21.41 -12.12 -12.02
C ARG A 111 20.48 -11.51 -13.08
N THR A 112 20.85 -11.58 -14.36
CA THR A 112 20.09 -10.91 -15.42
C THR A 112 19.01 -11.77 -16.08
N GLY A 113 19.11 -13.10 -15.92
CA GLY A 113 18.30 -14.09 -16.63
C GLY A 113 18.63 -14.21 -18.12
N VAL A 114 19.83 -13.80 -18.54
CA VAL A 114 20.29 -13.80 -19.95
C VAL A 114 21.34 -14.91 -20.11
N LEU A 115 20.89 -16.15 -20.33
CA LEU A 115 21.71 -17.37 -20.22
C LEU A 115 22.58 -17.71 -21.43
N HIS A 116 22.48 -16.94 -22.53
CA HIS A 116 23.07 -17.30 -23.83
C HIS A 116 23.80 -16.11 -24.49
N GLY A 117 24.39 -15.22 -23.68
CA GLY A 117 24.97 -13.97 -24.16
C GLY A 117 23.91 -12.97 -24.61
N LEU A 118 24.35 -11.77 -25.01
CA LEU A 118 23.43 -10.69 -25.40
C LEU A 118 22.95 -10.79 -26.85
N PHE A 119 23.75 -11.37 -27.75
CA PHE A 119 23.49 -11.42 -29.18
C PHE A 119 23.67 -12.83 -29.79
N PRO A 120 22.99 -13.89 -29.27
CA PRO A 120 23.13 -15.25 -29.78
C PRO A 120 22.67 -15.42 -31.23
N GLU A 121 23.21 -16.43 -31.92
CA GLU A 121 22.86 -16.74 -33.32
C GLU A 121 21.44 -17.31 -33.48
N ASP A 122 20.93 -18.10 -32.51
CA ASP A 122 19.55 -18.63 -32.52
C ASP A 122 18.57 -17.61 -31.91
N ASP A 123 17.50 -17.30 -32.66
CA ASP A 123 16.40 -16.42 -32.24
C ASP A 123 15.71 -16.89 -30.95
N LYS A 124 15.69 -18.21 -30.66
CA LYS A 124 15.11 -18.76 -29.44
C LYS A 124 15.86 -18.37 -28.17
N HIS A 125 17.15 -18.07 -28.30
CA HIS A 125 18.03 -17.75 -27.18
C HIS A 125 18.16 -16.23 -26.94
N LEU A 126 17.56 -15.39 -27.80
CA LEU A 126 17.58 -13.93 -27.64
C LEU A 126 17.01 -13.47 -26.29
N PRO A 127 17.53 -12.38 -25.71
CA PRO A 127 17.03 -11.83 -24.45
C PRO A 127 15.51 -11.60 -24.47
N TYR A 128 14.80 -12.07 -23.44
CA TYR A 128 13.32 -12.08 -23.46
C TYR A 128 12.72 -10.70 -23.79
N GLY A 129 11.96 -10.66 -24.89
CA GLY A 129 11.35 -9.47 -25.47
C GLY A 129 12.11 -8.86 -26.66
N TRP A 130 13.22 -9.45 -27.10
CA TRP A 130 13.93 -9.04 -28.31
C TRP A 130 13.47 -9.84 -29.54
N THR A 131 13.45 -9.17 -30.69
CA THR A 131 13.43 -9.79 -32.02
C THR A 131 14.85 -9.77 -32.60
N ARG A 132 15.11 -10.54 -33.67
CA ARG A 132 16.38 -10.46 -34.41
C ARG A 132 16.68 -9.03 -34.88
N GLN A 133 15.67 -8.26 -35.31
CA GLN A 133 15.85 -6.85 -35.69
C GLN A 133 16.28 -5.99 -34.49
N ASN A 134 15.65 -6.15 -33.32
CA ASN A 134 16.04 -5.42 -32.12
C ASN A 134 17.51 -5.71 -31.74
N ALA A 135 17.94 -6.98 -31.85
CA ALA A 135 19.32 -7.38 -31.60
C ALA A 135 20.29 -6.72 -32.59
N ILE A 136 19.97 -6.70 -33.90
CA ILE A 136 20.75 -6.03 -34.95
C ILE A 136 20.85 -4.52 -34.69
N ASP A 137 19.73 -3.85 -34.40
CA ASP A 137 19.70 -2.41 -34.18
C ASP A 137 20.51 -2.00 -32.95
N ILE A 138 20.40 -2.76 -31.85
CA ILE A 138 21.17 -2.55 -30.61
C ILE A 138 22.65 -2.84 -30.84
N GLN A 139 23.00 -3.92 -31.56
CA GLN A 139 24.39 -4.24 -31.89
C GLN A 139 25.02 -3.16 -32.81
N SER A 140 24.26 -2.62 -33.76
CA SER A 140 24.67 -1.46 -34.58
C SER A 140 24.91 -0.23 -33.70
N TYR A 141 24.03 0.03 -32.72
CA TYR A 141 24.21 1.13 -31.77
C TYR A 141 25.50 0.96 -30.95
N PHE A 142 25.79 -0.26 -30.50
CA PHE A 142 27.01 -0.57 -29.75
C PHE A 142 28.26 -0.36 -30.60
N ARG A 143 28.26 -0.82 -31.85
CA ARG A 143 29.37 -0.57 -32.80
C ARG A 143 29.58 0.92 -33.02
N ALA A 144 28.50 1.67 -33.31
CA ALA A 144 28.55 3.12 -33.49
C ALA A 144 29.07 3.86 -32.24
N TYR A 145 28.67 3.42 -31.03
CA TYR A 145 29.14 3.98 -29.76
C TYR A 145 30.65 3.75 -29.54
N HIS A 146 31.15 2.55 -29.86
CA HIS A 146 32.57 2.21 -29.68
C HIS A 146 33.50 2.89 -30.70
N LEU A 147 33.01 3.22 -31.90
CA LEU A 147 33.76 3.97 -32.92
C LEU A 147 33.98 5.46 -32.58
N LEU A 148 33.34 5.99 -31.53
CA LEU A 148 33.49 7.40 -31.15
C LEU A 148 34.81 7.65 -30.40
N PRO A 149 35.64 8.62 -30.82
CA PRO A 149 37.01 8.76 -30.33
C PRO A 149 37.14 9.42 -28.96
N THR A 150 36.12 10.16 -28.48
CA THR A 150 36.17 10.87 -27.19
C THR A 150 34.97 10.49 -26.31
N GLU A 151 35.20 10.46 -24.99
CA GLU A 151 34.14 10.13 -24.03
C GLU A 151 33.01 11.16 -24.04
N GLU A 152 33.30 12.44 -24.25
CA GLU A 152 32.29 13.49 -24.45
C GLU A 152 31.35 13.19 -25.63
N LYS A 153 31.90 12.73 -26.76
CA LYS A 153 31.10 12.33 -27.93
C LYS A 153 30.27 11.08 -27.62
N LYS A 154 30.80 10.11 -26.88
CA LYS A 154 30.04 8.94 -26.41
C LYS A 154 28.89 9.34 -25.47
N MET A 155 29.14 10.27 -24.55
CA MET A 155 28.13 10.81 -23.64
C MET A 155 27.03 11.55 -24.41
N ALA A 156 27.39 12.43 -25.35
CA ALA A 156 26.45 13.13 -26.22
C ALA A 156 25.64 12.16 -27.11
N PHE A 157 26.27 11.08 -27.60
CA PHE A 157 25.61 10.06 -28.42
C PHE A 157 24.65 9.17 -27.60
N ALA A 158 24.98 8.86 -26.34
CA ALA A 158 24.08 8.15 -25.43
C ALA A 158 22.95 9.04 -24.86
N ALA A 159 23.19 10.33 -24.69
CA ALA A 159 22.20 11.30 -24.22
C ALA A 159 21.15 11.64 -25.30
N LYS A 160 19.93 11.99 -24.84
CA LYS A 160 18.84 12.44 -25.73
C LYS A 160 18.87 13.96 -25.90
N THR A 161 19.81 14.47 -26.69
CA THR A 161 19.85 15.89 -27.09
C THR A 161 18.65 16.26 -27.98
N LYS A 162 18.04 17.43 -27.72
CA LYS A 162 17.00 18.00 -28.59
C LYS A 162 17.59 18.22 -29.99
N GLY A 163 16.96 17.64 -31.02
CA GLY A 163 17.36 17.81 -32.42
C GLY A 163 18.38 16.82 -32.99
N GLY A 164 18.95 15.91 -32.18
CA GLY A 164 19.87 14.88 -32.67
C GLY A 164 19.15 13.69 -33.32
N SER A 165 19.65 13.18 -34.45
CA SER A 165 19.12 11.97 -35.09
C SER A 165 19.26 10.76 -34.13
N ALA A 166 18.13 10.09 -33.87
CA ALA A 166 18.10 8.97 -32.94
C ALA A 166 18.56 7.69 -33.65
N HIS A 167 19.72 7.15 -33.28
CA HIS A 167 20.13 5.81 -33.70
C HIS A 167 19.10 4.78 -33.17
N PRO A 168 18.49 3.92 -34.01
CA PRO A 168 17.34 3.10 -33.63
C PRO A 168 17.59 2.23 -32.38
N GLY A 169 18.71 1.50 -32.35
CA GLY A 169 19.09 0.67 -31.19
C GLY A 169 19.28 1.40 -29.86
N ARG A 170 19.50 2.72 -29.85
CA ARG A 170 19.73 3.50 -28.61
C ARG A 170 18.50 3.50 -27.71
N GLU A 171 17.33 3.74 -28.30
CA GLU A 171 16.08 3.82 -27.55
C GLU A 171 15.61 2.43 -27.10
N LEU A 172 15.78 1.41 -27.95
CA LEU A 172 15.55 0.01 -27.60
C LEU A 172 16.41 -0.42 -26.41
N TRP A 173 17.73 -0.14 -26.45
CA TRP A 173 18.66 -0.47 -25.38
C TRP A 173 18.32 0.24 -24.06
N ASN A 174 18.14 1.57 -24.11
CA ASN A 174 17.82 2.38 -22.93
C ASN A 174 16.54 1.89 -22.24
N ASN A 175 15.49 1.60 -23.02
CA ASN A 175 14.22 1.08 -22.51
C ASN A 175 14.35 -0.33 -21.94
N TRP A 176 15.13 -1.21 -22.56
CA TRP A 176 15.34 -2.57 -22.06
C TRP A 176 16.10 -2.60 -20.74
N VAL A 177 17.21 -1.85 -20.63
CA VAL A 177 17.96 -1.70 -19.37
C VAL A 177 17.10 -1.07 -18.29
N MET A 178 16.40 0.04 -18.58
CA MET A 178 15.55 0.71 -17.57
C MET A 178 14.44 -0.18 -17.00
N ARG A 179 13.82 -1.05 -17.82
CA ARG A 179 12.76 -1.95 -17.36
C ARG A 179 13.27 -3.08 -16.46
N ARG A 180 14.54 -3.45 -16.57
CA ARG A 180 15.14 -4.57 -15.84
C ARG A 180 16.07 -4.15 -14.70
N TRP A 181 16.55 -2.91 -14.69
CA TRP A 181 17.51 -2.39 -13.70
C TRP A 181 17.15 -2.70 -12.24
N ASN A 182 15.89 -2.49 -11.86
CA ASN A 182 15.40 -2.79 -10.51
C ASN A 182 15.27 -4.31 -10.28
N ALA A 183 14.79 -5.06 -11.27
CA ALA A 183 14.66 -6.53 -11.18
C ALA A 183 16.03 -7.25 -11.10
N TRP A 184 17.12 -6.58 -11.49
CA TRP A 184 18.49 -7.07 -11.34
C TRP A 184 19.10 -6.77 -9.96
N GLY A 185 18.42 -6.03 -9.07
CA GLY A 185 18.88 -5.75 -7.70
C GLY A 185 20.18 -4.94 -7.59
N ILE A 186 20.62 -4.28 -8.69
CA ILE A 186 21.95 -3.67 -8.77
C ILE A 186 22.11 -2.52 -7.76
N HIS A 187 21.04 -1.76 -7.48
CA HIS A 187 21.09 -0.69 -6.48
C HIS A 187 21.37 -1.25 -5.08
N ASP A 188 20.66 -2.31 -4.72
CA ASP A 188 20.69 -2.91 -3.38
C ASP A 188 22.06 -3.54 -3.10
N ILE A 189 22.67 -4.17 -4.12
CA ILE A 189 24.04 -4.70 -4.06
C ILE A 189 25.06 -3.58 -3.84
N VAL A 190 24.91 -2.43 -4.53
CA VAL A 190 25.78 -1.26 -4.27
C VAL A 190 25.57 -0.71 -2.86
N VAL A 191 24.33 -0.60 -2.38
CA VAL A 191 24.02 -0.15 -1.02
C VAL A 191 24.62 -1.10 0.02
N GLN A 192 24.55 -2.41 -0.23
CA GLN A 192 25.12 -3.44 0.62
C GLN A 192 26.66 -3.36 0.66
N GLU A 193 27.32 -3.30 -0.50
CA GLU A 193 28.78 -3.11 -0.61
C GLU A 193 29.25 -1.83 0.11
N LEU A 194 28.54 -0.71 -0.09
CA LEU A 194 28.81 0.54 0.62
C LEU A 194 28.67 0.40 2.14
N LYS A 195 27.69 -0.38 2.63
CA LYS A 195 27.50 -0.63 4.07
C LYS A 195 28.59 -1.53 4.64
N GLU A 196 28.93 -2.62 3.95
CA GLU A 196 29.94 -3.59 4.41
C GLU A 196 31.36 -3.04 4.38
N ALA A 197 31.68 -2.16 3.42
CA ALA A 197 32.93 -1.40 3.42
C ALA A 197 32.90 -0.16 4.34
N GLU A 198 31.85 0.02 5.15
CA GLU A 198 31.61 1.13 6.09
C GLU A 198 31.61 2.55 5.49
N ILE A 199 31.61 2.67 4.15
CA ILE A 199 31.64 3.93 3.39
C ILE A 199 30.28 4.33 2.81
N HIS A 200 29.18 3.82 3.36
CA HIS A 200 27.85 4.29 3.01
C HIS A 200 27.73 5.79 3.36
N PRO A 201 27.14 6.65 2.50
CA PRO A 201 27.10 8.09 2.74
C PRO A 201 26.58 8.48 4.13
N LEU A 202 25.59 7.74 4.63
CA LEU A 202 25.05 7.92 5.99
C LEU A 202 26.08 7.56 7.07
N ASN A 203 26.81 6.45 6.93
CA ASN A 203 27.84 6.04 7.89
C ASN A 203 28.97 7.07 7.95
N ILE A 204 29.32 7.66 6.81
CA ILE A 204 30.32 8.73 6.72
C ILE A 204 29.84 9.99 7.44
N ILE A 205 28.62 10.47 7.13
CA ILE A 205 28.03 11.65 7.78
C ILE A 205 27.93 11.45 9.31
N VAL A 206 27.54 10.25 9.74
CA VAL A 206 27.49 9.88 11.17
C VAL A 206 28.88 9.89 11.82
N ARG A 207 29.89 9.32 11.14
CA ARG A 207 31.26 9.27 11.64
C ARG A 207 31.91 10.65 11.72
N GLU A 208 31.58 11.55 10.78
CA GLU A 208 32.08 12.93 10.74
C GLU A 208 31.38 13.83 11.78
N ASN A 209 30.18 13.45 12.25
CA ASN A 209 29.44 14.04 13.38
C ASN A 209 29.27 15.58 13.32
N ASP A 210 29.21 16.15 12.12
CA ASP A 210 29.02 17.58 11.88
C ASP A 210 27.70 17.81 11.10
N PRO A 211 26.67 18.43 11.71
CA PRO A 211 25.40 18.74 11.05
C PRO A 211 25.53 19.65 9.81
N SER A 212 26.60 20.45 9.77
CA SER A 212 26.92 21.41 8.72
C SER A 212 27.78 20.85 7.60
N ALA A 213 28.30 19.62 7.74
CA ALA A 213 29.14 18.98 6.75
C ALA A 213 28.44 18.89 5.37
N PRO A 214 29.17 19.15 4.27
CA PRO A 214 28.67 18.93 2.93
C PRO A 214 28.43 17.44 2.68
N TRP A 215 27.55 17.12 1.72
CA TRP A 215 27.31 15.73 1.33
C TRP A 215 28.63 15.05 0.92
N PRO A 216 28.96 13.84 1.44
CA PRO A 216 30.25 13.21 1.16
C PRO A 216 30.51 13.05 -0.35
N THR A 217 31.70 13.47 -0.78
CA THR A 217 32.10 13.46 -2.19
C THR A 217 32.27 12.03 -2.68
N SER A 218 31.52 11.65 -3.72
CA SER A 218 31.55 10.29 -4.29
C SER A 218 32.96 9.82 -4.63
N ASP A 219 33.79 10.76 -5.09
CA ASP A 219 35.05 10.49 -5.77
C ASP A 219 36.16 10.04 -4.81
N PHE A 220 35.98 10.22 -3.49
CA PHE A 220 36.87 9.66 -2.47
C PHE A 220 36.47 8.24 -2.06
N TYR A 221 35.17 7.98 -1.97
CA TYR A 221 34.63 6.77 -1.34
C TYR A 221 34.34 5.66 -2.33
N ILE A 222 33.69 5.98 -3.47
CA ILE A 222 33.33 4.98 -4.49
C ILE A 222 34.53 4.18 -5.01
N PRO A 223 35.74 4.75 -5.22
CA PRO A 223 36.91 3.99 -5.65
C PRO A 223 37.31 2.82 -4.76
N MET A 224 36.90 2.81 -3.48
CA MET A 224 37.27 1.79 -2.49
C MET A 224 36.50 0.48 -2.63
N ILE A 225 35.26 0.51 -3.17
CA ILE A 225 34.42 -0.70 -3.36
C ILE A 225 34.41 -1.23 -4.79
N LEU A 226 35.12 -0.61 -5.74
CA LEU A 226 34.97 -0.97 -7.16
C LEU A 226 35.31 -2.43 -7.44
N ASP A 227 36.38 -2.94 -6.82
CA ASP A 227 36.87 -4.29 -7.02
C ASP A 227 35.94 -5.33 -6.34
N SER A 228 35.47 -5.10 -5.11
CA SER A 228 34.50 -6.00 -4.42
C SER A 228 33.11 -5.98 -5.09
N LEU A 229 32.61 -4.80 -5.46
CA LEU A 229 31.35 -4.63 -6.16
C LEU A 229 31.36 -5.32 -7.53
N ALA A 230 32.48 -5.28 -8.25
CA ALA A 230 32.62 -6.03 -9.50
C ALA A 230 32.56 -7.55 -9.26
N LEU A 231 33.29 -8.06 -8.26
CA LEU A 231 33.25 -9.48 -7.88
C LEU A 231 31.81 -9.92 -7.58
N ARG A 232 31.02 -9.14 -6.83
CA ARG A 232 29.61 -9.45 -6.53
C ARG A 232 28.67 -9.32 -7.72
N LEU A 233 28.90 -8.37 -8.62
CA LEU A 233 28.03 -8.18 -9.79
C LEU A 233 28.31 -9.18 -10.91
N PHE A 234 29.59 -9.53 -11.11
CA PHE A 234 30.08 -10.16 -12.33
C PHE A 234 30.85 -11.47 -12.14
N GLY A 235 31.27 -11.81 -10.92
CA GLY A 235 32.09 -13.01 -10.64
C GLY A 235 33.59 -12.77 -10.78
N GLU A 236 34.36 -13.86 -10.67
CA GLU A 236 35.83 -13.82 -10.83
C GLU A 236 36.23 -13.47 -12.27
N GLU A 237 35.34 -13.69 -13.24
CA GLU A 237 35.51 -13.42 -14.66
C GLU A 237 35.68 -11.92 -15.00
N ALA A 238 35.33 -11.02 -14.07
CA ALA A 238 35.62 -9.59 -14.20
C ALA A 238 37.11 -9.25 -14.03
N PHE A 239 37.92 -10.19 -13.53
CA PHE A 239 39.34 -10.03 -13.27
C PHE A 239 40.16 -10.73 -14.35
N PRO A 240 41.22 -10.09 -14.91
CA PRO A 240 42.16 -10.78 -15.78
C PRO A 240 42.80 -11.97 -15.06
N SER A 241 43.02 -13.08 -15.77
CA SER A 241 43.54 -14.33 -15.19
C SER A 241 44.81 -14.11 -14.36
N GLY A 242 44.71 -14.31 -13.04
CA GLY A 242 45.82 -14.13 -12.09
C GLY A 242 46.05 -12.71 -11.58
N ALA A 243 45.20 -11.73 -11.93
CA ALA A 243 45.29 -10.35 -11.45
C ALA A 243 44.21 -10.04 -10.41
N GLY A 244 44.59 -9.55 -9.23
CA GLY A 244 43.66 -9.12 -8.17
C GLY A 244 43.03 -7.73 -8.37
N VAL A 245 43.04 -7.19 -9.60
CA VAL A 245 42.57 -5.82 -9.91
C VAL A 245 41.81 -5.77 -11.23
N LEU A 246 40.76 -4.94 -11.28
CA LEU A 246 39.95 -4.76 -12.48
C LEU A 246 40.68 -4.03 -13.60
N THR A 247 40.32 -4.35 -14.85
CA THR A 247 40.73 -3.55 -16.00
C THR A 247 40.17 -2.12 -15.93
N THR A 248 40.88 -1.15 -16.52
CA THR A 248 40.46 0.26 -16.54
C THR A 248 39.06 0.46 -17.13
N ASN A 249 38.63 -0.38 -18.08
CA ASN A 249 37.31 -0.29 -18.70
C ASN A 249 36.20 -0.78 -17.75
N ILE A 250 36.39 -1.94 -17.10
CA ILE A 250 35.42 -2.48 -16.13
C ILE A 250 35.33 -1.53 -14.93
N ARG A 251 36.47 -1.07 -14.39
CA ARG A 251 36.55 -0.12 -13.27
C ARG A 251 35.79 1.19 -13.56
N LYS A 252 35.93 1.75 -14.76
CA LYS A 252 35.16 2.94 -15.21
C LYS A 252 33.65 2.66 -15.26
N CYS A 253 33.22 1.47 -15.66
CA CYS A 253 31.80 1.14 -15.75
C CYS A 253 31.17 0.93 -14.36
N ILE A 254 31.85 0.19 -13.47
CA ILE A 254 31.41 0.00 -12.08
C ILE A 254 31.35 1.34 -11.33
N HIS A 255 32.31 2.25 -11.55
CA HIS A 255 32.27 3.59 -10.96
C HIS A 255 31.00 4.36 -11.34
N ILE A 256 30.58 4.32 -12.61
CA ILE A 256 29.34 4.96 -13.07
C ILE A 256 28.11 4.33 -12.38
N ILE A 257 28.08 3.00 -12.26
CA ILE A 257 26.99 2.27 -11.60
C ILE A 257 26.89 2.69 -10.11
N ALA A 258 28.02 2.69 -9.40
CA ALA A 258 28.09 3.09 -8.01
C ALA A 258 27.69 4.57 -7.81
N GLN A 259 28.17 5.48 -8.67
CA GLN A 259 27.89 6.91 -8.56
C GLN A 259 26.41 7.24 -8.80
N LYS A 260 25.71 6.45 -9.62
CA LYS A 260 24.25 6.55 -9.76
C LYS A 260 23.51 6.16 -8.48
N SER A 261 23.92 5.06 -7.82
CA SER A 261 23.35 4.66 -6.53
C SER A 261 23.63 5.71 -5.45
N TRP A 262 24.85 6.24 -5.38
CA TRP A 262 25.24 7.33 -4.47
C TRP A 262 24.33 8.57 -4.59
N ASN A 263 24.07 9.01 -5.82
CA ASN A 263 23.16 10.13 -6.08
C ASN A 263 21.69 9.81 -5.72
N THR A 264 21.27 8.55 -5.84
CA THR A 264 19.92 8.12 -5.43
C THR A 264 19.76 8.22 -3.90
N ILE A 265 20.74 7.71 -3.15
CA ILE A 265 20.83 7.83 -1.68
C ILE A 265 20.81 9.31 -1.28
N ARG A 266 21.58 10.18 -1.96
CA ARG A 266 21.61 11.63 -1.69
C ARG A 266 20.23 12.29 -1.77
N VAL A 267 19.42 11.95 -2.77
CA VAL A 267 18.08 12.52 -2.93
C VAL A 267 17.12 12.04 -1.84
N GLN A 268 17.13 10.73 -1.54
CA GLN A 268 16.31 10.15 -0.48
C GLN A 268 16.63 10.77 0.89
N VAL A 269 17.91 10.87 1.23
CA VAL A 269 18.36 11.47 2.49
C VAL A 269 18.08 12.98 2.52
N GLY A 270 18.19 13.69 1.40
CA GLY A 270 17.86 15.12 1.31
C GLY A 270 16.39 15.44 1.63
N VAL A 271 15.45 14.58 1.21
CA VAL A 271 14.02 14.71 1.55
C VAL A 271 13.79 14.50 3.06
N LEU A 272 14.49 13.54 3.65
CA LEU A 272 14.36 13.20 5.07
C LEU A 272 15.09 14.21 5.97
N LYS A 273 16.20 14.83 5.50
CA LYS A 273 17.04 15.79 6.26
C LYS A 273 16.22 16.93 6.89
N ASN A 274 15.11 17.31 6.28
CA ASN A 274 14.34 18.51 6.62
C ASN A 274 13.29 18.33 7.73
N ARG A 275 12.99 17.10 8.22
CA ARG A 275 11.89 16.86 9.19
C ARG A 275 12.14 15.87 10.35
N PRO A 276 13.38 15.56 10.81
CA PRO A 276 13.59 14.55 11.85
C PRO A 276 12.92 14.90 13.19
N ASN A 277 13.10 16.14 13.64
CA ASN A 277 12.61 16.61 14.94
C ASN A 277 11.07 16.62 15.00
N GLU A 278 10.40 16.90 13.88
CA GLU A 278 8.93 16.85 13.77
C GLU A 278 8.41 15.40 13.93
N ILE A 279 9.10 14.44 13.31
CA ILE A 279 8.74 13.02 13.39
C ILE A 279 8.99 12.48 14.80
N MET A 280 10.13 12.80 15.41
CA MET A 280 10.45 12.42 16.80
C MET A 280 9.46 13.04 17.80
N ALA A 281 9.13 14.33 17.65
CA ALA A 281 8.16 15.01 18.49
C ALA A 281 6.76 14.38 18.37
N THR A 282 6.37 13.92 17.18
CA THR A 282 5.11 13.20 16.95
C THR A 282 5.07 11.86 17.69
N ALA A 283 6.17 11.09 17.69
CA ALA A 283 6.27 9.84 18.43
C ALA A 283 6.25 10.06 19.96
N LEU A 284 6.99 11.05 20.46
CA LEU A 284 6.97 11.44 21.88
C LEU A 284 5.59 11.95 22.33
N ALA A 285 4.88 12.71 21.49
CA ALA A 285 3.52 13.14 21.78
C ALA A 285 2.56 11.95 21.89
N ALA A 286 2.69 10.94 21.02
CA ALA A 286 1.86 9.73 21.08
C ALA A 286 2.08 8.93 22.38
N PHE A 287 3.31 8.88 22.93
CA PHE A 287 3.56 8.31 24.25
C PHE A 287 3.01 9.17 25.40
N LYS A 288 3.16 10.50 25.33
CA LYS A 288 2.55 11.41 26.34
C LYS A 288 1.01 11.33 26.33
N ASP A 289 0.39 11.08 25.19
CA ASP A 289 -1.06 10.81 25.08
C ASP A 289 -1.46 9.51 25.80
N LEU A 290 -0.57 8.52 25.88
CA LEU A 290 -0.78 7.26 26.63
C LEU A 290 -0.56 7.44 28.15
N GLU A 291 0.35 8.32 28.57
CA GLU A 291 0.56 8.64 29.99
C GLU A 291 -0.53 9.54 30.60
N ASN A 292 -0.88 10.64 29.91
CA ASN A 292 -1.69 11.73 30.50
C ASN A 292 -3.21 11.45 30.52
N GLY A 293 -3.63 10.20 30.36
CA GLY A 293 -5.02 9.79 30.51
C GLY A 293 -5.21 8.34 30.11
N LYS A 294 -6.41 7.78 30.34
CA LYS A 294 -6.71 6.37 30.04
C LYS A 294 -6.14 5.96 28.67
N PRO A 295 -5.27 4.92 28.60
CA PRO A 295 -4.85 4.39 27.32
C PRO A 295 -6.09 3.86 26.57
N THR A 296 -6.03 3.77 25.25
CA THR A 296 -7.12 3.20 24.44
C THR A 296 -6.53 2.57 23.19
N LYS A 297 -7.24 1.62 22.57
CA LYS A 297 -6.83 0.99 21.30
C LYS A 297 -6.38 2.02 20.26
N ALA A 298 -7.14 3.11 20.09
CA ALA A 298 -6.80 4.20 19.17
C ALA A 298 -5.49 4.94 19.53
N LYS A 299 -5.21 5.16 20.83
CA LYS A 299 -3.94 5.75 21.27
C LYS A 299 -2.76 4.79 21.05
N VAL A 300 -2.93 3.50 21.36
CA VAL A 300 -1.88 2.49 21.14
C VAL A 300 -1.61 2.33 19.63
N SER A 301 -2.63 2.27 18.78
CA SER A 301 -2.48 2.26 17.32
C SER A 301 -1.75 3.50 16.80
N ARG A 302 -2.02 4.69 17.36
CA ARG A 302 -1.30 5.93 17.02
C ARG A 302 0.17 5.87 17.41
N ALA A 303 0.50 5.29 18.58
CA ALA A 303 1.87 5.07 19.01
C ALA A 303 2.60 4.06 18.11
N ILE A 304 1.98 2.92 17.76
CA ILE A 304 2.51 1.93 16.80
C ILE A 304 2.95 2.62 15.50
N TRP A 305 2.06 3.41 14.90
CA TRP A 305 2.33 4.12 13.64
C TRP A 305 3.43 5.19 13.78
N ALA A 306 3.38 6.01 14.84
CA ALA A 306 4.35 7.10 15.03
C ALA A 306 5.76 6.56 15.32
N VAL A 307 5.88 5.47 16.10
CA VAL A 307 7.15 4.77 16.37
C VAL A 307 7.70 4.08 15.14
N SER A 308 6.86 3.47 14.29
CA SER A 308 7.32 2.92 12.99
C SER A 308 7.97 4.01 12.14
N LYS A 309 7.28 5.15 11.96
CA LYS A 309 7.78 6.29 11.18
C LYS A 309 9.06 6.90 11.77
N TRP A 310 9.16 7.00 13.10
CA TRP A 310 10.38 7.45 13.76
C TRP A 310 11.53 6.44 13.62
N LYS A 311 11.27 5.13 13.74
CA LYS A 311 12.29 4.09 13.58
C LYS A 311 12.94 4.12 12.19
N SER A 312 12.14 4.19 11.12
CA SER A 312 12.66 4.34 9.76
C SER A 312 13.48 5.62 9.57
N CYS A 313 13.11 6.71 10.26
CA CYS A 313 13.84 7.96 10.25
C CYS A 313 15.17 7.83 11.02
N ALA A 314 15.15 7.38 12.27
CA ALA A 314 16.32 7.21 13.13
C ALA A 314 17.37 6.26 12.57
N GLN A 315 16.95 5.12 12.00
CA GLN A 315 17.84 4.18 11.31
C GLN A 315 18.54 4.80 10.09
N LEU A 316 17.93 5.82 9.48
CA LEU A 316 18.53 6.58 8.37
C LEU A 316 19.47 7.69 8.85
N TYR A 317 19.27 8.26 10.05
CA TYR A 317 20.26 9.16 10.64
C TYR A 317 21.44 8.43 11.28
N ASN A 318 21.25 7.18 11.74
CA ASN A 318 22.24 6.30 12.36
C ASN A 318 23.17 6.93 13.41
N THR A 319 22.80 8.07 14.01
CA THR A 319 23.51 8.59 15.19
C THR A 319 23.19 7.69 16.37
N PRO A 320 24.16 7.40 17.26
CA PRO A 320 23.93 6.53 18.42
C PRO A 320 22.70 6.96 19.23
N ASP A 321 22.52 8.27 19.43
CA ASP A 321 21.42 8.82 20.20
C ASP A 321 20.05 8.67 19.51
N ASN A 322 19.95 8.83 18.18
CA ASN A 322 18.67 8.68 17.48
C ASN A 322 18.27 7.22 17.32
N VAL A 323 19.22 6.34 16.97
CA VAL A 323 18.97 4.90 16.87
C VAL A 323 18.57 4.36 18.23
N LYS A 324 19.32 4.70 19.27
CA LYS A 324 18.97 4.35 20.65
C LYS A 324 17.60 4.91 21.03
N ALA A 325 17.29 6.18 20.77
CA ALA A 325 15.98 6.73 21.08
C ALA A 325 14.82 6.05 20.31
N ALA A 326 15.06 5.52 19.12
CA ALA A 326 14.07 4.74 18.38
C ALA A 326 13.95 3.28 18.85
N GLU A 327 15.07 2.66 19.24
CA GLU A 327 15.09 1.32 19.84
C GLU A 327 14.47 1.33 21.24
N ASP A 328 14.78 2.35 22.06
CA ASP A 328 14.17 2.60 23.36
C ASP A 328 12.64 2.80 23.22
N MET A 329 12.18 3.60 22.24
CA MET A 329 10.75 3.76 21.94
C MET A 329 10.09 2.46 21.43
N LEU A 330 10.82 1.65 20.65
CA LEU A 330 10.32 0.36 20.19
C LEU A 330 10.22 -0.65 21.35
N ALA A 331 11.20 -0.67 22.25
CA ALA A 331 11.20 -1.51 23.45
C ALA A 331 10.06 -1.12 24.40
N GLU A 332 9.80 0.18 24.57
CA GLU A 332 8.66 0.68 25.33
C GLU A 332 7.32 0.23 24.71
N LEU A 333 7.19 0.33 23.38
CA LEU A 333 6.02 -0.14 22.65
C LEU A 333 5.83 -1.66 22.77
N GLN A 334 6.91 -2.44 22.69
CA GLN A 334 6.90 -3.88 22.91
C GLN A 334 6.48 -4.23 24.34
N ALA A 335 6.98 -3.52 25.36
CA ALA A 335 6.59 -3.71 26.75
C ALA A 335 5.11 -3.40 27.00
N ILE A 336 4.55 -2.37 26.36
CA ILE A 336 3.11 -2.07 26.39
C ILE A 336 2.30 -3.20 25.77
N LEU A 337 2.74 -3.77 24.63
CA LEU A 337 2.08 -4.91 23.99
C LEU A 337 2.23 -6.21 24.79
N GLU A 338 3.38 -6.49 25.41
CA GLU A 338 3.58 -7.62 26.35
C GLU A 338 2.65 -7.49 27.56
N ALA A 339 2.51 -6.29 28.13
CA ALA A 339 1.61 -6.01 29.25
C ALA A 339 0.12 -6.20 28.91
N LEU A 340 -0.24 -6.02 27.63
CA LEU A 340 -1.55 -6.32 27.07
C LEU A 340 -1.75 -7.82 26.76
N GLY A 341 -0.68 -8.64 26.75
CA GLY A 341 -0.77 -10.10 26.56
C GLY A 341 -0.04 -10.67 25.34
N ALA A 342 0.71 -9.85 24.60
CA ALA A 342 1.44 -10.29 23.41
C ALA A 342 2.59 -11.27 23.70
N LYS A 343 2.88 -12.16 22.74
CA LYS A 343 4.08 -13.02 22.71
C LYS A 343 5.05 -12.53 21.64
N ILE A 344 5.96 -11.64 22.00
CA ILE A 344 6.92 -11.03 21.08
C ILE A 344 8.19 -11.90 20.99
N LYS A 345 8.65 -12.20 19.77
CA LYS A 345 9.74 -13.18 19.52
C LYS A 345 11.14 -12.67 19.85
N LYS A 346 11.35 -11.35 19.83
CA LYS A 346 12.66 -10.70 20.06
C LYS A 346 12.49 -9.54 21.03
N ARG A 347 13.06 -9.68 22.22
CA ARG A 347 12.88 -8.77 23.36
C ARG A 347 14.00 -7.74 23.41
N VAL A 348 13.65 -6.50 23.74
CA VAL A 348 14.57 -5.42 24.09
C VAL A 348 14.12 -4.88 25.45
N GLU A 349 15.06 -4.55 26.34
CA GLU A 349 14.73 -3.99 27.66
C GLU A 349 14.16 -2.56 27.51
N PRO A 350 12.99 -2.24 28.10
CA PRO A 350 12.38 -0.92 27.97
C PRO A 350 13.16 0.16 28.74
N ALA A 351 13.28 1.35 28.16
CA ALA A 351 14.03 2.46 28.73
C ALA A 351 13.24 3.27 29.78
N GLY A 352 11.94 3.02 29.94
CA GLY A 352 11.07 3.72 30.88
C GLY A 352 10.60 5.08 30.35
N ILE A 353 10.43 5.18 29.03
CA ILE A 353 9.97 6.38 28.32
C ILE A 353 8.48 6.67 28.58
N CYS A 354 7.66 5.66 28.92
CA CYS A 354 6.22 5.78 29.05
C CYS A 354 5.69 5.03 30.28
N LYS A 355 5.37 5.77 31.35
CA LYS A 355 4.92 5.19 32.63
C LYS A 355 3.44 4.87 32.64
N VAL A 356 3.04 3.86 31.85
CA VAL A 356 1.67 3.33 31.87
C VAL A 356 1.53 2.23 32.93
N SER A 357 0.49 2.32 33.76
CA SER A 357 0.15 1.28 34.74
C SER A 357 -0.22 -0.04 34.05
N THR A 358 0.43 -1.13 34.44
CA THR A 358 0.09 -2.49 33.96
C THR A 358 -1.29 -2.95 34.41
N VAL A 359 -1.85 -2.36 35.47
CA VAL A 359 -3.24 -2.58 35.89
C VAL A 359 -4.21 -1.89 34.94
N ASP A 360 -3.90 -0.67 34.51
CA ASP A 360 -4.73 0.08 33.56
C ASP A 360 -4.71 -0.56 32.17
N LEU A 361 -3.54 -1.07 31.73
CA LEU A 361 -3.41 -1.83 30.48
C LEU A 361 -4.17 -3.17 30.51
N LYS A 362 -4.13 -3.91 31.63
CA LYS A 362 -4.90 -5.16 31.76
C LYS A 362 -6.39 -4.95 31.93
N GLY A 363 -6.81 -3.80 32.45
CA GLY A 363 -8.22 -3.38 32.49
C GLY A 363 -8.77 -2.87 31.14
N LEU A 364 -7.95 -2.86 30.08
CA LEU A 364 -8.24 -2.18 28.82
C LEU A 364 -8.52 -3.08 27.63
N ALA A 365 -8.09 -4.34 27.68
CA ALA A 365 -8.03 -5.19 26.50
C ALA A 365 -8.85 -6.46 26.67
N THR A 366 -9.87 -6.59 25.82
CA THR A 366 -10.37 -7.91 25.42
C THR A 366 -9.26 -8.65 24.65
N GLU A 367 -9.28 -9.99 24.61
CA GLU A 367 -8.29 -10.74 23.81
C GLU A 367 -8.34 -10.33 22.31
N GLU A 368 -9.51 -9.91 21.84
CA GLU A 368 -9.77 -9.28 20.53
C GLU A 368 -8.95 -8.00 20.31
N ASP A 369 -8.94 -7.07 21.27
CA ASP A 369 -8.20 -5.81 21.16
C ASP A 369 -6.69 -6.03 21.14
N VAL A 370 -6.19 -7.02 21.88
CA VAL A 370 -4.78 -7.44 21.85
C VAL A 370 -4.44 -8.03 20.48
N SER A 371 -5.28 -8.91 19.94
CA SER A 371 -5.06 -9.54 18.63
C SER A 371 -5.07 -8.54 17.48
N ASP A 372 -5.95 -7.53 17.51
CA ASP A 372 -5.99 -6.47 16.49
C ASP A 372 -4.76 -5.56 16.56
N LEU A 373 -4.31 -5.21 17.77
CA LEU A 373 -3.09 -4.41 17.97
C LEU A 373 -1.83 -5.18 17.55
N LEU A 374 -1.82 -6.50 17.72
CA LEU A 374 -0.74 -7.36 17.23
C LEU A 374 -0.74 -7.47 15.71
N ALA A 375 -1.89 -7.67 15.07
CA ALA A 375 -1.98 -7.67 13.61
C ALA A 375 -1.53 -6.33 13.00
N LEU A 376 -1.82 -5.20 13.67
CA LEU A 376 -1.34 -3.88 13.30
C LEU A 376 0.18 -3.73 13.53
N TYR A 377 0.71 -4.25 14.63
CA TYR A 377 2.15 -4.26 14.91
C TYR A 377 2.91 -5.07 13.85
N ASP A 378 2.47 -6.29 13.57
CA ASP A 378 3.08 -7.17 12.57
C ASP A 378 3.00 -6.56 11.16
N GLU A 379 1.92 -5.82 10.83
CA GLU A 379 1.79 -5.06 9.58
C GLU A 379 2.86 -3.96 9.43
N TYR A 380 3.25 -3.27 10.51
CA TYR A 380 4.23 -2.19 10.47
C TYR A 380 5.68 -2.62 10.77
N PHE A 381 5.90 -3.80 11.36
CA PHE A 381 7.21 -4.20 11.89
C PHE A 381 7.71 -5.61 11.48
N ASP A 382 6.85 -6.52 10.98
CA ASP A 382 7.21 -7.91 10.64
C ASP A 382 7.08 -8.21 9.12
N GLN A 383 7.04 -7.17 8.27
CA GLN A 383 7.08 -7.31 6.80
C GLN A 383 8.52 -7.37 6.27
N ASP A 384 8.83 -8.45 5.54
CA ASP A 384 9.88 -8.43 4.51
C ASP A 384 9.57 -7.30 3.50
N ALA A 385 10.60 -6.53 3.13
CA ALA A 385 10.45 -5.19 2.55
C ALA A 385 9.97 -5.10 1.09
N GLU A 386 9.19 -6.07 0.58
CA GLU A 386 8.78 -6.13 -0.84
C GLU A 386 7.53 -5.29 -1.20
N ASP A 387 6.70 -4.88 -0.23
CA ASP A 387 5.36 -4.29 -0.50
C ASP A 387 5.15 -2.81 -0.04
N GLN A 388 6.15 -2.12 0.53
CA GLN A 388 5.97 -0.78 1.16
C GLN A 388 6.39 0.46 0.32
N ASP A 389 6.80 0.30 -0.93
CA ASP A 389 7.37 1.39 -1.74
C ASP A 389 6.36 2.29 -2.49
N GLU A 390 5.09 2.33 -2.05
CA GLU A 390 4.17 3.42 -2.36
C GLU A 390 3.74 4.12 -1.07
N PRO A 391 4.32 5.29 -0.71
CA PRO A 391 3.73 6.12 0.34
C PRO A 391 2.28 6.46 -0.04
N PRO A 392 1.38 6.68 0.94
CA PRO A 392 0.05 7.16 0.63
C PRO A 392 0.18 8.45 -0.18
N ILE A 393 -0.33 8.43 -1.42
CA ILE A 393 -0.37 9.61 -2.29
C ILE A 393 -1.28 10.65 -1.63
N SER A 394 -0.68 11.49 -0.81
CA SER A 394 -1.25 12.70 -0.23
C SER A 394 -0.99 13.87 -1.15
N ASP A 395 -1.37 13.72 -2.42
CA ASP A 395 -1.63 14.82 -3.33
C ASP A 395 -3.12 14.77 -3.63
N ALA A 396 -3.90 15.47 -2.81
CA ALA A 396 -5.26 15.79 -3.18
C ALA A 396 -5.20 16.66 -4.44
N LEU A 397 -5.75 16.17 -5.55
CA LEU A 397 -6.04 17.01 -6.72
C LEU A 397 -6.72 18.30 -6.21
N PRO A 398 -6.24 19.51 -6.57
CA PRO A 398 -6.80 20.73 -6.03
C PRO A 398 -8.32 20.79 -6.21
N ASP A 399 -9.06 21.13 -5.14
CA ASP A 399 -10.55 21.11 -5.02
C ASP A 399 -11.33 21.88 -6.11
N LYS A 400 -10.64 22.53 -7.05
CA LYS A 400 -11.19 23.48 -8.02
C LYS A 400 -11.58 22.88 -9.36
N GLN A 401 -11.27 21.62 -9.66
CA GLN A 401 -11.72 20.97 -10.90
C GLN A 401 -12.78 19.91 -10.61
N GLN A 402 -14.04 20.30 -10.80
CA GLN A 402 -15.17 19.37 -10.77
C GLN A 402 -15.00 18.34 -11.89
N LEU A 403 -14.81 17.08 -11.51
CA LEU A 403 -14.69 15.95 -12.44
C LEU A 403 -16.02 15.58 -13.12
N ASN A 404 -17.14 16.14 -12.65
CA ASN A 404 -18.45 16.01 -13.27
C ASN A 404 -18.69 17.20 -14.22
N ASP A 405 -18.63 16.95 -15.53
CA ASP A 405 -18.86 17.98 -16.57
C ASP A 405 -20.29 18.57 -16.53
N CYS A 406 -21.24 17.93 -15.82
CA CYS A 406 -22.63 18.38 -15.68
C CYS A 406 -22.93 19.20 -14.40
N GLY A 407 -21.98 19.31 -13.47
CA GLY A 407 -22.15 20.07 -12.22
C GLY A 407 -23.16 19.44 -11.23
N GLY A 408 -22.66 18.69 -10.25
CA GLY A 408 -23.48 18.10 -9.18
C GLY A 408 -22.88 16.84 -8.57
N ASP A 409 -23.56 16.29 -7.56
CA ASP A 409 -23.18 15.05 -6.88
C ASP A 409 -23.30 13.85 -7.82
N PHE A 410 -22.19 13.11 -8.00
CA PHE A 410 -22.14 11.93 -8.87
C PHE A 410 -23.16 10.87 -8.46
N GLY A 411 -23.91 10.35 -9.42
CA GLY A 411 -24.86 9.24 -9.24
C GLY A 411 -26.16 9.63 -8.53
N MET A 412 -26.37 10.92 -8.26
CA MET A 412 -27.50 11.47 -7.50
C MET A 412 -28.43 12.34 -8.36
N GLU A 413 -28.21 12.42 -9.68
CA GLU A 413 -28.79 13.43 -10.58
C GLU A 413 -30.32 13.32 -10.72
N LEU A 414 -30.86 12.12 -10.50
CA LEU A 414 -32.29 11.83 -10.48
C LEU A 414 -32.87 12.08 -9.08
N GLU A 415 -32.24 11.53 -8.06
CA GLU A 415 -32.71 11.59 -6.67
C GLU A 415 -32.66 13.00 -6.08
N ALA A 416 -31.71 13.84 -6.52
CA ALA A 416 -31.62 15.28 -6.21
C ALA A 416 -32.93 16.06 -6.49
N LYS A 417 -33.80 15.53 -7.37
CA LYS A 417 -35.09 16.12 -7.76
C LYS A 417 -36.28 15.47 -7.03
N MET A 418 -36.04 14.53 -6.13
CA MET A 418 -37.09 13.75 -5.44
C MET A 418 -37.23 14.14 -3.98
N THR A 419 -38.48 14.30 -3.53
CA THR A 419 -38.81 14.51 -2.11
C THR A 419 -38.61 13.22 -1.30
N PRO A 420 -38.39 13.30 0.04
CA PRO A 420 -38.28 12.12 0.91
C PRO A 420 -39.46 11.16 0.79
N ALA A 421 -40.69 11.71 0.68
CA ALA A 421 -41.91 10.93 0.51
C ALA A 421 -41.93 10.19 -0.85
N SER A 422 -41.44 10.82 -1.92
CA SER A 422 -41.33 10.18 -3.25
C SER A 422 -40.31 9.04 -3.24
N LEU A 423 -39.14 9.26 -2.64
CA LEU A 423 -38.09 8.23 -2.47
C LEU A 423 -38.60 7.04 -1.66
N ALA A 424 -39.18 7.29 -0.49
CA ALA A 424 -39.77 6.26 0.36
C ALA A 424 -40.89 5.49 -0.34
N LEU A 425 -41.79 6.17 -1.05
CA LEU A 425 -42.87 5.54 -1.81
C LEU A 425 -42.34 4.70 -2.99
N SER A 426 -41.25 5.12 -3.64
CA SER A 426 -40.58 4.39 -4.71
C SER A 426 -40.00 3.07 -4.19
N LEU A 427 -39.32 3.13 -3.03
CA LEU A 427 -38.76 1.99 -2.29
C LEU A 427 -39.82 1.13 -1.56
N GLY A 428 -41.08 1.59 -1.49
CA GLY A 428 -42.17 0.86 -0.82
C GLY A 428 -42.16 0.99 0.71
N PHE A 429 -41.45 1.97 1.25
CA PHE A 429 -41.35 2.30 2.67
C PHE A 429 -42.56 3.14 3.10
N LYS A 430 -43.68 2.48 3.41
CA LYS A 430 -44.97 3.15 3.69
C LYS A 430 -44.95 4.20 4.81
N THR A 431 -44.04 4.04 5.79
CA THR A 431 -43.87 4.95 6.93
C THR A 431 -42.57 5.77 6.85
N GLY A 432 -41.94 5.85 5.67
CA GLY A 432 -40.60 6.43 5.51
C GLY A 432 -39.43 5.51 5.88
N LEU A 433 -39.72 4.34 6.47
CA LEU A 433 -38.73 3.33 6.87
C LEU A 433 -39.05 1.94 6.29
N PRO A 434 -38.05 1.05 6.16
CA PRO A 434 -38.26 -0.38 5.91
C PRO A 434 -39.14 -1.04 6.99
N PRO A 435 -39.99 -2.04 6.65
CA PRO A 435 -40.85 -2.72 7.63
C PRO A 435 -40.11 -3.47 8.74
N SER A 436 -38.86 -3.86 8.52
CA SER A 436 -37.98 -4.50 9.53
C SER A 436 -37.33 -3.49 10.48
N PHE A 437 -37.41 -2.18 10.22
CA PHE A 437 -36.75 -1.18 11.05
C PHE A 437 -37.52 -0.87 12.34
N ASN A 438 -36.80 -0.58 13.42
CA ASN A 438 -37.33 -0.04 14.67
C ASN A 438 -38.08 1.27 14.41
N LEU A 439 -39.06 1.59 15.26
CA LEU A 439 -39.85 2.83 15.14
C LEU A 439 -39.29 3.97 15.99
N LEU A 440 -38.59 3.62 17.06
CA LEU A 440 -37.90 4.54 17.96
C LEU A 440 -36.41 4.19 17.99
N ARG A 441 -35.59 5.19 18.31
CA ARG A 441 -34.19 5.05 18.72
C ARG A 441 -33.96 5.81 20.01
N ASP A 442 -33.10 5.29 20.87
CA ASP A 442 -32.59 6.01 22.02
C ASP A 442 -31.41 6.92 21.63
N ARG A 443 -31.21 8.01 22.38
CA ARG A 443 -30.09 8.95 22.19
C ARG A 443 -28.79 8.53 22.89
N SER A 444 -28.85 7.62 23.87
CA SER A 444 -27.66 7.08 24.55
C SER A 444 -27.10 5.80 23.93
N GLY A 445 -27.82 5.22 22.96
CA GLY A 445 -27.37 4.05 22.18
C GLY A 445 -27.97 2.71 22.62
N ILE A 446 -28.89 2.70 23.60
CA ILE A 446 -29.62 1.48 23.98
C ILE A 446 -30.52 1.06 22.81
N SER A 447 -30.59 -0.23 22.50
CA SER A 447 -31.47 -0.74 21.44
C SER A 447 -32.63 -1.58 21.99
N PRO A 448 -33.70 -1.81 21.20
CA PRO A 448 -34.77 -2.74 21.56
C PRO A 448 -34.33 -4.20 21.73
N TRP A 449 -33.09 -4.55 21.39
CA TRP A 449 -32.51 -5.88 21.61
C TRP A 449 -31.99 -6.05 23.03
N ASP A 450 -31.59 -4.95 23.66
CA ASP A 450 -30.93 -4.95 24.97
C ASP A 450 -31.95 -4.65 26.08
N ASP A 451 -32.89 -3.72 25.83
CA ASP A 451 -34.07 -3.51 26.67
C ASP A 451 -35.35 -3.37 25.81
N PRO A 452 -36.12 -4.46 25.60
CA PRO A 452 -37.37 -4.40 24.86
C PRO A 452 -38.49 -3.60 25.55
N LEU A 453 -38.44 -3.40 26.88
CA LEU A 453 -39.54 -2.79 27.64
C LEU A 453 -39.57 -1.27 27.45
N THR A 454 -38.42 -0.61 27.45
CA THR A 454 -38.30 0.83 27.17
C THR A 454 -38.87 1.22 25.79
N PHE A 455 -38.91 0.29 24.83
CA PHE A 455 -39.40 0.53 23.46
C PHE A 455 -40.80 -0.06 23.19
N ALA A 456 -41.50 -0.54 24.23
CA ALA A 456 -42.77 -1.27 24.08
C ALA A 456 -43.92 -0.42 23.52
N ASP A 457 -44.00 0.88 23.85
CA ASP A 457 -45.02 1.79 23.31
C ASP A 457 -44.42 2.84 22.35
N PRO A 458 -44.40 2.58 21.03
CA PRO A 458 -43.96 3.55 20.02
C PRO A 458 -44.95 4.71 19.78
N LYS A 459 -46.07 4.76 20.50
CA LYS A 459 -47.12 5.80 20.42
C LYS A 459 -47.28 6.62 21.70
N ALA A 460 -46.47 6.37 22.74
CA ALA A 460 -46.50 7.13 23.98
C ALA A 460 -46.41 8.65 23.71
N ASP A 461 -47.23 9.43 24.42
CA ASP A 461 -47.24 10.88 24.34
C ASP A 461 -47.35 11.47 25.76
N PRO A 462 -46.32 12.18 26.26
CA PRO A 462 -45.03 12.41 25.61
C PRO A 462 -44.17 11.13 25.50
N LEU A 463 -43.35 11.06 24.45
CA LEU A 463 -42.25 10.09 24.37
C LEU A 463 -41.24 10.33 25.52
N PRO A 464 -40.63 9.26 26.09
CA PRO A 464 -39.53 9.40 27.04
C PRO A 464 -38.41 10.29 26.47
N CYS A 465 -37.82 11.14 27.30
CA CYS A 465 -36.94 12.24 26.86
C CYS A 465 -35.68 11.78 26.11
N ASN A 466 -35.21 10.57 26.39
CA ASN A 466 -34.09 9.91 25.74
C ASN A 466 -34.47 9.27 24.39
N LEU A 467 -35.74 8.94 24.16
CA LEU A 467 -36.22 8.34 22.93
C LEU A 467 -36.55 9.38 21.84
N SER A 468 -36.45 8.96 20.59
CA SER A 468 -36.85 9.73 19.42
C SER A 468 -37.39 8.80 18.34
N LYS A 469 -38.32 9.29 17.51
CA LYS A 469 -38.79 8.53 16.34
C LYS A 469 -37.62 8.31 15.38
N LEU A 470 -37.38 7.06 14.98
CA LEU A 470 -36.37 6.76 13.98
C LEU A 470 -36.80 7.36 12.64
N CYS A 471 -35.87 7.98 11.93
CA CYS A 471 -36.07 8.46 10.57
C CYS A 471 -34.75 8.35 9.80
N LEU A 472 -34.85 8.13 8.49
CA LEU A 472 -33.71 8.26 7.57
C LEU A 472 -33.66 9.70 7.07
N HIS A 473 -32.47 10.28 7.01
CA HIS A 473 -32.25 11.57 6.37
C HIS A 473 -32.52 11.47 4.87
N TRP A 474 -32.85 12.59 4.22
CA TRP A 474 -33.12 12.63 2.77
C TRP A 474 -31.98 12.00 1.96
N HIS A 475 -30.72 12.32 2.27
CA HIS A 475 -29.58 11.76 1.57
C HIS A 475 -29.46 10.24 1.78
N GLN A 476 -29.82 9.71 2.94
CA GLN A 476 -29.80 8.27 3.18
C GLN A 476 -30.86 7.56 2.31
N LEU A 477 -32.09 8.07 2.24
CA LEU A 477 -33.13 7.56 1.35
C LEU A 477 -32.75 7.69 -0.14
N ALA A 478 -32.15 8.82 -0.52
CA ALA A 478 -31.68 9.07 -1.88
C ALA A 478 -30.53 8.11 -2.27
N GLY A 479 -29.61 7.83 -1.35
CA GLY A 479 -28.51 6.89 -1.59
C GLY A 479 -29.02 5.46 -1.80
N VAL A 480 -29.93 4.99 -0.93
CA VAL A 480 -30.59 3.67 -1.09
C VAL A 480 -31.37 3.59 -2.40
N HIS A 481 -32.08 4.65 -2.78
CA HIS A 481 -32.80 4.70 -4.06
C HIS A 481 -31.85 4.63 -5.26
N SER A 482 -30.75 5.39 -5.24
CA SER A 482 -29.72 5.36 -6.29
C SER A 482 -29.08 3.97 -6.39
N ILE A 483 -28.64 3.38 -5.26
CA ILE A 483 -28.09 2.02 -5.18
C ILE A 483 -29.03 1.00 -5.85
N VAL A 484 -30.30 0.98 -5.44
CA VAL A 484 -31.29 0.04 -6.00
C VAL A 484 -31.57 0.33 -7.47
N ARG A 485 -31.69 1.60 -7.86
CA ARG A 485 -31.89 2.00 -9.27
C ARG A 485 -30.75 1.50 -10.16
N SER A 486 -29.52 1.53 -9.67
CA SER A 486 -28.31 1.21 -10.44
C SER A 486 -28.10 -0.29 -10.64
N ILE A 487 -28.44 -1.13 -9.67
CA ILE A 487 -28.23 -2.59 -9.75
C ILE A 487 -29.38 -3.36 -10.40
N PHE A 488 -30.60 -2.80 -10.39
CA PHE A 488 -31.78 -3.42 -11.00
C PHE A 488 -32.06 -2.84 -12.40
N THR A 489 -32.38 -3.73 -13.35
CA THR A 489 -32.62 -3.38 -14.76
C THR A 489 -34.08 -3.60 -15.18
N GLU A 490 -34.49 -2.88 -16.24
CA GLU A 490 -35.83 -2.98 -16.84
C GLU A 490 -35.93 -4.21 -17.78
N VAL A 491 -34.77 -4.72 -18.24
CA VAL A 491 -34.62 -5.89 -19.11
C VAL A 491 -33.64 -6.87 -18.46
N ALA A 492 -33.83 -8.17 -18.66
CA ALA A 492 -32.93 -9.20 -18.17
C ALA A 492 -31.54 -9.10 -18.84
N ASP A 493 -30.52 -8.75 -18.05
CA ASP A 493 -29.12 -8.73 -18.48
C ASP A 493 -28.23 -9.40 -17.42
N PRO A 494 -27.70 -10.61 -17.70
CA PRO A 494 -26.74 -11.29 -16.82
C PRO A 494 -25.35 -10.64 -16.75
N SER A 495 -25.02 -9.75 -17.69
CA SER A 495 -23.75 -9.02 -17.73
C SER A 495 -23.79 -7.66 -17.02
N HIS A 496 -25.00 -7.20 -16.64
CA HIS A 496 -25.18 -5.95 -15.91
C HIS A 496 -24.47 -5.98 -14.55
N THR A 497 -23.80 -4.88 -14.21
CA THR A 497 -23.05 -4.80 -12.95
C THR A 497 -24.00 -4.64 -11.76
N THR A 498 -23.99 -5.62 -10.85
CA THR A 498 -24.82 -5.61 -9.64
C THR A 498 -24.09 -5.00 -8.42
N GLY A 499 -23.05 -4.20 -8.66
CA GLY A 499 -22.30 -3.50 -7.62
C GLY A 499 -22.43 -1.98 -7.68
N VAL A 500 -22.18 -1.33 -6.53
CA VAL A 500 -22.09 0.14 -6.41
C VAL A 500 -20.95 0.52 -5.47
N LEU A 501 -20.19 1.54 -5.85
CA LEU A 501 -19.23 2.25 -4.99
C LEU A 501 -19.89 3.44 -4.30
N VAL A 502 -19.92 3.43 -2.98
CA VAL A 502 -20.42 4.50 -2.12
C VAL A 502 -19.22 5.31 -1.62
N GLY A 503 -18.93 6.41 -2.32
CA GLY A 503 -17.84 7.34 -2.01
C GLY A 503 -18.28 8.60 -1.26
N ASP A 504 -19.40 8.54 -0.54
CA ASP A 504 -19.84 9.60 0.37
C ASP A 504 -18.76 9.93 1.42
N GLU A 505 -18.66 11.20 1.80
CA GLU A 505 -17.78 11.68 2.89
C GLU A 505 -18.09 11.03 4.25
N VAL A 506 -17.21 11.24 5.24
CA VAL A 506 -17.44 10.85 6.64
C VAL A 506 -18.72 11.54 7.16
N GLY A 507 -19.45 10.87 8.07
CA GLY A 507 -20.64 11.45 8.73
C GLY A 507 -21.96 11.38 7.93
N LEU A 508 -21.95 11.12 6.62
CA LEU A 508 -23.18 11.01 5.79
C LEU A 508 -23.97 9.68 5.96
N GLY A 509 -23.66 8.90 7.00
CA GLY A 509 -24.43 7.72 7.39
C GLY A 509 -24.40 6.55 6.40
N LYS A 510 -23.24 6.25 5.80
CA LYS A 510 -23.04 5.10 4.88
C LYS A 510 -23.56 3.78 5.47
N THR A 511 -23.28 3.51 6.74
CA THR A 511 -23.77 2.36 7.51
C THR A 511 -25.30 2.22 7.46
N ALA A 512 -26.03 3.31 7.71
CA ALA A 512 -27.49 3.32 7.63
C ALA A 512 -28.02 3.10 6.21
N GLN A 513 -27.31 3.57 5.17
CA GLN A 513 -27.65 3.31 3.77
C GLN A 513 -27.47 1.83 3.41
N ALA A 514 -26.38 1.21 3.84
CA ALA A 514 -26.12 -0.22 3.63
C ALA A 514 -27.16 -1.11 4.33
N ILE A 515 -27.44 -0.85 5.61
CA ILE A 515 -28.45 -1.59 6.39
C ILE A 515 -29.86 -1.40 5.81
N SER A 516 -30.20 -0.19 5.35
CA SER A 516 -31.46 0.08 4.65
C SER A 516 -31.57 -0.68 3.32
N THR A 517 -30.46 -0.89 2.62
CA THR A 517 -30.42 -1.68 1.38
C THR A 517 -30.62 -3.17 1.66
N ILE A 518 -30.02 -3.73 2.72
CA ILE A 518 -30.34 -5.10 3.19
C ILE A 518 -31.84 -5.23 3.49
N ALA A 519 -32.38 -4.32 4.32
CA ALA A 519 -33.79 -4.35 4.72
C ALA A 519 -34.77 -4.18 3.54
N PHE A 520 -34.39 -3.42 2.52
CA PHE A 520 -35.13 -3.33 1.27
C PHE A 520 -35.19 -4.68 0.52
N LEU A 521 -34.05 -5.38 0.37
CA LEU A 521 -34.00 -6.67 -0.31
C LEU A 521 -34.82 -7.74 0.44
N MET A 522 -34.71 -7.77 1.78
CA MET A 522 -35.57 -8.59 2.64
C MET A 522 -37.06 -8.34 2.39
N GLN A 523 -37.46 -7.06 2.26
CA GLN A 523 -38.82 -6.68 1.92
C GLN A 523 -39.23 -7.18 0.53
N VAL A 524 -38.37 -7.02 -0.49
CA VAL A 524 -38.68 -7.45 -1.86
C VAL A 524 -38.85 -8.97 -1.95
N ILE A 525 -37.92 -9.75 -1.37
CA ILE A 525 -38.02 -11.23 -1.33
C ILE A 525 -39.33 -11.66 -0.66
N ARG A 526 -39.64 -11.09 0.52
CA ARG A 526 -40.91 -11.39 1.22
C ARG A 526 -42.14 -11.05 0.36
N LEU A 527 -42.11 -9.97 -0.42
CA LEU A 527 -43.21 -9.62 -1.32
C LEU A 527 -43.31 -10.57 -2.51
N GLN A 528 -42.19 -11.05 -3.06
CA GLN A 528 -42.14 -12.07 -4.11
C GLN A 528 -42.69 -13.42 -3.59
N GLU A 529 -42.19 -13.91 -2.45
CA GLU A 529 -42.65 -15.16 -1.81
C GLU A 529 -44.16 -15.13 -1.51
N THR A 530 -44.68 -13.97 -1.06
CA THR A 530 -46.11 -13.82 -0.73
C THR A 530 -46.97 -13.35 -1.91
N LYS A 531 -46.41 -13.27 -3.12
CA LYS A 531 -47.07 -12.80 -4.36
C LYS A 531 -47.80 -11.46 -4.20
N ARG A 532 -47.21 -10.55 -3.42
CA ARG A 532 -47.73 -9.20 -3.15
C ARG A 532 -47.12 -8.18 -4.11
N LYS A 533 -47.82 -7.05 -4.28
CA LYS A 533 -47.36 -5.94 -5.12
C LYS A 533 -45.98 -5.44 -4.68
N LEU A 534 -45.02 -5.46 -5.61
CA LEU A 534 -43.64 -5.02 -5.41
C LEU A 534 -43.54 -3.48 -5.28
N PRO A 535 -42.46 -2.94 -4.71
CA PRO A 535 -42.16 -1.50 -4.72
C PRO A 535 -42.18 -0.92 -6.14
N ARG A 536 -42.48 0.38 -6.29
CA ARG A 536 -42.59 1.01 -7.63
C ARG A 536 -41.29 0.90 -8.43
N LEU A 537 -40.15 1.03 -7.76
CA LEU A 537 -38.84 0.91 -8.39
C LEU A 537 -38.62 -0.49 -8.98
N ILE A 538 -38.91 -1.56 -8.22
CA ILE A 538 -38.76 -2.95 -8.67
C ILE A 538 -39.84 -3.36 -9.68
N ALA A 539 -41.06 -2.81 -9.56
CA ALA A 539 -42.11 -3.04 -10.54
C ALA A 539 -41.75 -2.46 -11.93
N LYS A 540 -40.85 -1.49 -12.01
CA LYS A 540 -40.25 -0.99 -13.26
C LYS A 540 -38.95 -1.72 -13.62
N ARG A 541 -38.11 -2.00 -12.62
CA ARG A 541 -36.78 -2.61 -12.72
C ARG A 541 -36.75 -3.93 -11.96
N CYS A 542 -37.31 -4.98 -12.56
CA CYS A 542 -37.52 -6.24 -11.87
C CYS A 542 -36.28 -7.15 -11.84
N TYR A 543 -35.34 -6.99 -12.76
CA TYR A 543 -34.22 -7.92 -12.93
C TYR A 543 -32.98 -7.52 -12.10
N LEU A 544 -32.42 -8.48 -11.35
CA LEU A 544 -31.12 -8.40 -10.70
C LEU A 544 -30.18 -9.43 -11.35
N GLY A 545 -29.17 -8.96 -12.10
CA GLY A 545 -28.24 -9.85 -12.82
C GLY A 545 -28.94 -10.83 -13.75
N GLY A 546 -29.98 -10.36 -14.46
CA GLY A 546 -30.79 -11.17 -15.38
C GLY A 546 -31.95 -11.97 -14.76
N SER A 547 -32.06 -12.07 -13.43
CA SER A 547 -33.16 -12.79 -12.76
C SER A 547 -34.21 -11.82 -12.21
N ASP A 548 -35.49 -12.03 -12.51
CA ASP A 548 -36.61 -11.28 -11.90
C ASP A 548 -36.93 -11.76 -10.48
N ASN A 549 -36.57 -12.99 -10.13
CA ASN A 549 -36.68 -13.56 -8.80
C ASN A 549 -35.37 -13.39 -8.01
N ILE A 550 -35.45 -12.78 -6.82
CA ILE A 550 -34.26 -12.56 -5.97
C ILE A 550 -34.01 -13.83 -5.13
N PRO A 551 -32.81 -14.43 -5.15
CA PRO A 551 -32.52 -15.63 -4.37
C PRO A 551 -32.46 -15.31 -2.86
N SER A 552 -33.09 -16.16 -2.05
CA SER A 552 -32.98 -16.10 -0.59
C SER A 552 -31.60 -16.60 -0.14
N LEU A 553 -30.62 -15.70 -0.07
CA LEU A 553 -29.25 -15.93 0.39
C LEU A 553 -28.89 -14.97 1.55
N PRO A 554 -27.91 -15.30 2.41
CA PRO A 554 -27.48 -14.48 3.54
C PRO A 554 -26.76 -13.19 3.12
N HIS A 555 -26.63 -12.26 4.06
CA HIS A 555 -25.90 -11.01 3.91
C HIS A 555 -24.56 -11.06 4.62
N LEU A 556 -23.50 -10.51 4.00
CA LEU A 556 -22.16 -10.38 4.57
C LEU A 556 -21.76 -8.90 4.66
N ILE A 557 -21.19 -8.50 5.79
CA ILE A 557 -20.55 -7.20 6.00
C ILE A 557 -19.09 -7.47 6.35
N LEU A 558 -18.19 -7.00 5.49
CA LEU A 558 -16.74 -6.98 5.72
C LEU A 558 -16.37 -5.59 6.21
N CYS A 559 -15.72 -5.50 7.37
CA CYS A 559 -15.24 -4.24 7.94
C CYS A 559 -13.92 -4.41 8.72
N PRO A 560 -13.21 -3.32 9.07
CA PRO A 560 -12.12 -3.38 10.06
C PRO A 560 -12.62 -3.97 11.39
N GLY A 561 -11.79 -4.76 12.09
CA GLY A 561 -12.16 -5.40 13.37
C GLY A 561 -12.66 -4.40 14.42
N THR A 562 -12.02 -3.23 14.48
CA THR A 562 -12.41 -2.07 15.31
C THR A 562 -13.83 -1.56 15.09
N LEU A 563 -14.47 -1.86 13.94
CA LEU A 563 -15.82 -1.41 13.61
C LEU A 563 -16.89 -2.50 13.79
N ILE A 564 -16.54 -3.75 14.15
CA ILE A 564 -17.53 -4.84 14.31
C ILE A 564 -18.57 -4.47 15.37
N ALA A 565 -18.14 -4.07 16.57
CA ALA A 565 -19.05 -3.69 17.65
C ALA A 565 -19.97 -2.52 17.25
N GLN A 566 -19.44 -1.54 16.49
CA GLN A 566 -20.24 -0.43 15.95
C GLN A 566 -21.26 -0.93 14.91
N TRP A 567 -20.87 -1.80 13.99
CA TRP A 567 -21.76 -2.39 12.99
C TRP A 567 -22.88 -3.22 13.63
N VAL A 568 -22.56 -4.04 14.64
CA VAL A 568 -23.56 -4.80 15.41
C VAL A 568 -24.50 -3.87 16.17
N SER A 569 -23.99 -2.80 16.78
CA SER A 569 -24.80 -1.78 17.46
C SER A 569 -25.76 -1.07 16.50
N GLU A 570 -25.27 -0.58 15.36
CA GLU A 570 -26.11 0.07 14.32
C GLU A 570 -27.15 -0.90 13.72
N LEU A 571 -26.78 -2.17 13.50
CA LEU A 571 -27.74 -3.21 13.10
C LEU A 571 -28.84 -3.40 14.16
N LYS A 572 -28.50 -3.42 15.45
CA LYS A 572 -29.48 -3.52 16.55
C LYS A 572 -30.36 -2.28 16.67
N VAL A 573 -29.78 -1.08 16.55
CA VAL A 573 -30.50 0.21 16.61
C VAL A 573 -31.49 0.33 15.45
N LEU A 574 -31.09 -0.08 14.23
CA LEU A 574 -31.94 0.05 13.05
C LEU A 574 -32.93 -1.11 12.88
N LEU A 575 -32.52 -2.37 13.01
CA LEU A 575 -33.38 -3.55 12.75
C LEU A 575 -34.11 -4.02 14.01
N ARG A 576 -35.33 -4.55 13.84
CA ARG A 576 -36.11 -5.10 14.95
C ARG A 576 -35.53 -6.41 15.49
N PRO A 577 -35.55 -6.63 16.81
CA PRO A 577 -35.35 -7.96 17.40
C PRO A 577 -36.25 -9.00 16.73
N LYS A 578 -35.70 -10.21 16.51
CA LYS A 578 -36.41 -11.32 15.85
C LYS A 578 -36.86 -11.02 14.41
N SER A 579 -36.35 -9.97 13.77
CA SER A 579 -36.50 -9.74 12.32
C SER A 579 -35.32 -10.26 11.51
N VAL A 580 -34.16 -10.39 12.14
CA VAL A 580 -32.92 -10.98 11.62
C VAL A 580 -32.21 -11.77 12.72
N ASP A 581 -31.30 -12.66 12.33
CA ASP A 581 -30.20 -13.12 13.19
C ASP A 581 -28.91 -12.42 12.74
N ILE A 582 -28.12 -11.95 13.71
CA ILE A 582 -26.82 -11.30 13.49
C ILE A 582 -25.74 -12.25 14.03
N PHE A 583 -24.76 -12.59 13.19
CA PHE A 583 -23.62 -13.43 13.52
C PHE A 583 -22.33 -12.62 13.37
N VAL A 584 -21.34 -12.90 14.20
CA VAL A 584 -20.02 -12.25 14.18
C VAL A 584 -18.96 -13.29 13.86
N TYR A 585 -18.05 -12.98 12.93
CA TYR A 585 -16.95 -13.85 12.52
C TYR A 585 -15.63 -13.07 12.50
N GLU A 586 -14.70 -13.48 13.37
CA GLU A 586 -13.48 -12.74 13.68
C GLU A 586 -12.24 -13.62 13.51
N SER A 587 -11.04 -13.03 13.62
CA SER A 587 -9.75 -13.72 13.44
C SER A 587 -9.57 -14.96 14.34
N GLN A 588 -10.28 -14.97 15.48
CA GLN A 588 -10.31 -16.02 16.50
C GLN A 588 -11.39 -17.09 16.27
N SER A 589 -12.32 -16.87 15.33
CA SER A 589 -13.38 -17.83 15.01
C SER A 589 -12.80 -19.01 14.23
N ASP A 590 -13.07 -20.24 14.69
CA ASP A 590 -12.76 -21.43 13.90
C ASP A 590 -13.66 -21.47 12.66
N SER A 591 -13.05 -21.27 11.49
CA SER A 591 -13.71 -21.29 10.17
C SER A 591 -14.56 -22.55 9.99
N ARG A 592 -14.03 -23.73 10.32
CA ARG A 592 -14.76 -24.99 10.16
C ARG A 592 -15.92 -25.08 11.14
N GLN A 593 -15.71 -24.70 12.40
CA GLN A 593 -16.81 -24.72 13.38
C GLN A 593 -17.94 -23.76 12.98
N PHE A 594 -17.62 -22.54 12.57
CA PHE A 594 -18.59 -21.49 12.24
C PHE A 594 -19.32 -21.74 10.92
N TRP A 595 -18.64 -22.24 9.89
CA TRP A 595 -19.24 -22.51 8.58
C TRP A 595 -19.77 -23.94 8.43
N SER A 596 -19.54 -24.82 9.42
CA SER A 596 -20.06 -26.20 9.43
C SER A 596 -21.57 -26.29 9.28
N SER A 597 -22.03 -27.40 8.72
CA SER A 597 -23.43 -27.83 8.72
C SER A 597 -24.07 -27.84 10.12
N SER A 598 -23.27 -28.04 11.17
CA SER A 598 -23.67 -28.03 12.58
C SER A 598 -23.66 -26.65 13.26
N SER A 599 -23.30 -25.57 12.57
CA SER A 599 -23.12 -24.27 13.22
C SER A 599 -24.44 -23.55 13.52
N ALA A 600 -24.41 -22.60 14.47
CA ALA A 600 -25.55 -21.74 14.78
C ALA A 600 -26.01 -20.91 13.55
N PHE A 601 -25.09 -20.56 12.66
CA PHE A 601 -25.39 -19.86 11.41
C PHE A 601 -26.22 -20.74 10.45
N GLN A 602 -25.89 -22.03 10.31
CA GLN A 602 -26.66 -22.94 9.46
C GLN A 602 -27.98 -23.36 10.11
N GLN A 603 -27.96 -23.68 11.42
CA GLN A 603 -29.12 -24.13 12.21
C GLN A 603 -30.15 -23.04 12.54
N SER A 604 -29.87 -21.77 12.22
CA SER A 604 -30.80 -20.65 12.41
C SER A 604 -32.19 -20.94 11.84
N LYS A 605 -33.23 -20.63 12.63
CA LYS A 605 -34.64 -20.74 12.21
C LYS A 605 -35.06 -19.63 11.24
N HIS A 606 -34.28 -18.55 11.15
CA HIS A 606 -34.52 -17.49 10.19
C HIS A 606 -34.17 -17.97 8.77
N LYS A 607 -34.96 -17.53 7.78
CA LYS A 607 -34.63 -17.74 6.36
C LYS A 607 -33.26 -17.12 6.04
N PRO A 608 -32.51 -17.64 5.04
CA PRO A 608 -31.18 -17.13 4.74
C PRO A 608 -31.13 -15.61 4.54
N HIS A 609 -32.10 -15.01 3.83
CA HIS A 609 -32.17 -13.54 3.65
C HIS A 609 -32.46 -12.73 4.93
N ASN A 610 -32.72 -13.38 6.06
CA ASN A 610 -32.81 -12.75 7.38
C ASN A 610 -31.56 -13.03 8.24
N ARG A 611 -30.49 -13.61 7.68
CA ARG A 611 -29.22 -13.85 8.37
C ARG A 611 -28.17 -12.84 7.89
N ILE A 612 -27.53 -12.15 8.83
CA ILE A 612 -26.48 -11.15 8.57
C ILE A 612 -25.22 -11.61 9.29
N VAL A 613 -24.10 -11.76 8.56
CA VAL A 613 -22.77 -12.01 9.13
C VAL A 613 -21.97 -10.71 9.08
N VAL A 614 -21.43 -10.28 10.22
CA VAL A 614 -20.44 -9.21 10.34
C VAL A 614 -19.08 -9.86 10.52
N MET A 615 -18.12 -9.50 9.68
CA MET A 615 -16.84 -10.20 9.56
C MET A 615 -15.67 -9.23 9.46
N SER A 616 -14.57 -9.51 10.18
CA SER A 616 -13.37 -8.68 10.09
C SER A 616 -12.61 -8.91 8.77
N HIS A 617 -11.96 -7.86 8.27
CA HIS A 617 -11.00 -7.96 7.18
C HIS A 617 -9.87 -8.97 7.51
N SER A 618 -9.38 -8.95 8.75
CA SER A 618 -8.33 -9.85 9.24
C SER A 618 -8.74 -11.32 9.20
N ALA A 619 -9.98 -11.66 9.59
CA ALA A 619 -10.51 -13.02 9.50
C ALA A 619 -10.53 -13.53 8.06
N LEU A 620 -10.98 -12.71 7.11
CA LEU A 620 -11.00 -13.07 5.70
C LEU A 620 -9.59 -13.27 5.12
N PHE A 621 -8.62 -12.43 5.53
CA PHE A 621 -7.24 -12.56 5.06
C PHE A 621 -6.54 -13.78 5.67
N ASN A 622 -6.85 -14.14 6.91
CA ASN A 622 -6.38 -15.36 7.56
C ASN A 622 -6.92 -16.60 6.86
N ASP A 623 -8.23 -16.66 6.57
CA ASP A 623 -8.85 -17.74 5.79
C ASP A 623 -8.28 -17.82 4.37
N MET A 624 -8.02 -16.69 3.70
CA MET A 624 -7.38 -16.69 2.39
C MET A 624 -5.96 -17.28 2.46
N ASN A 625 -5.16 -16.85 3.44
CA ASN A 625 -3.78 -17.33 3.62
C ASN A 625 -3.72 -18.82 4.00
N SER A 626 -4.65 -19.31 4.84
CA SER A 626 -4.69 -20.70 5.26
C SER A 626 -5.17 -21.62 4.12
N LEU A 627 -6.26 -21.24 3.43
CA LEU A 627 -6.97 -22.09 2.47
C LEU A 627 -6.48 -21.99 1.00
N HIS A 628 -5.79 -20.91 0.61
CA HIS A 628 -5.33 -20.73 -0.77
C HIS A 628 -3.79 -20.72 -0.91
N GLN A 629 -3.32 -21.06 -2.12
CA GLN A 629 -1.91 -21.03 -2.51
C GLN A 629 -1.45 -19.58 -2.76
N ASN A 630 -0.15 -19.37 -2.96
CA ASN A 630 0.35 -18.11 -3.53
C ASN A 630 0.11 -18.10 -5.05
N LEU A 631 -0.09 -16.91 -5.64
CA LEU A 631 -0.18 -16.77 -7.10
C LEU A 631 1.15 -17.18 -7.75
N LYS A 632 1.10 -18.14 -8.68
CA LYS A 632 2.27 -18.60 -9.44
C LYS A 632 2.71 -17.51 -10.42
N LYS A 633 4.02 -17.24 -10.51
CA LYS A 633 4.62 -16.31 -11.49
C LYS A 633 4.41 -16.84 -12.92
N LYS A 634 3.30 -16.46 -13.57
CA LYS A 634 3.01 -16.78 -14.99
C LYS A 634 3.85 -15.91 -15.94
N LYS A 635 4.08 -16.39 -17.17
CA LYS A 635 4.69 -15.61 -18.25
C LYS A 635 3.80 -14.39 -18.57
N GLY A 636 4.28 -13.18 -18.26
CA GLY A 636 3.50 -11.94 -18.34
C GLY A 636 2.91 -11.45 -17.01
N GLY A 637 3.24 -12.09 -15.88
CA GLY A 637 2.78 -11.72 -14.53
C GLY A 637 1.35 -12.17 -14.20
N PRO A 638 0.98 -12.28 -12.90
CA PRO A 638 -0.42 -12.47 -12.51
C PRO A 638 -1.25 -11.26 -12.94
N ARG A 639 -2.52 -11.50 -13.27
CA ARG A 639 -3.48 -10.42 -13.54
C ARG A 639 -4.09 -9.87 -12.24
N PRO A 640 -4.57 -8.61 -12.21
CA PRO A 640 -5.20 -8.03 -11.02
C PRO A 640 -6.43 -8.81 -10.52
N TRP A 641 -7.08 -9.56 -11.43
CA TRP A 641 -8.22 -10.43 -11.17
C TRP A 641 -7.87 -11.93 -11.14
N ASP A 642 -6.59 -12.31 -11.28
CA ASP A 642 -6.17 -13.69 -11.04
C ASP A 642 -6.30 -14.00 -9.55
N ILE A 643 -7.15 -14.97 -9.20
CA ILE A 643 -7.31 -15.42 -7.82
C ILE A 643 -6.45 -16.68 -7.60
N PRO A 644 -5.69 -16.77 -6.49
CA PRO A 644 -4.92 -17.97 -6.20
C PRO A 644 -5.79 -19.22 -6.07
N SER A 645 -5.29 -20.36 -6.52
CA SER A 645 -6.00 -21.65 -6.40
C SER A 645 -6.07 -22.13 -4.94
N PRO A 646 -7.13 -22.86 -4.54
CA PRO A 646 -7.20 -23.42 -3.20
C PRO A 646 -6.14 -24.50 -2.96
N LYS A 647 -5.73 -24.69 -1.70
CA LYS A 647 -4.82 -25.74 -1.25
C LYS A 647 -5.49 -27.11 -1.10
N GLY A 648 -6.81 -27.12 -0.91
CA GLY A 648 -7.62 -28.33 -0.73
C GLY A 648 -9.12 -28.01 -0.86
N PRO A 649 -10.01 -28.89 -0.40
CA PRO A 649 -11.44 -28.63 -0.37
C PRO A 649 -11.77 -27.35 0.42
N LEU A 650 -12.70 -26.55 -0.10
CA LEU A 650 -13.22 -25.35 0.57
C LEU A 650 -14.51 -25.63 1.37
N THR A 651 -14.88 -26.90 1.51
CA THR A 651 -16.07 -27.36 2.24
C THR A 651 -16.07 -26.87 3.68
N GLU A 652 -17.20 -26.37 4.16
CA GLU A 652 -17.35 -25.80 5.51
C GLU A 652 -16.38 -24.64 5.77
N THR A 653 -16.20 -23.76 4.77
CA THR A 653 -15.46 -22.49 4.92
C THR A 653 -16.26 -21.31 4.34
N ILE A 654 -15.84 -20.08 4.64
CA ILE A 654 -16.39 -18.85 4.04
C ILE A 654 -16.41 -18.91 2.51
N PHE A 655 -15.42 -19.55 1.87
CA PHE A 655 -15.27 -19.61 0.42
C PHE A 655 -16.13 -20.67 -0.28
N GLU A 656 -16.96 -21.42 0.45
CA GLU A 656 -18.05 -22.23 -0.12
C GLU A 656 -19.40 -21.49 -0.07
N GLN A 657 -19.53 -20.52 0.83
CA GLN A 657 -20.79 -19.80 1.06
C GLN A 657 -21.14 -18.88 -0.11
N HIS A 658 -22.44 -18.63 -0.26
CA HIS A 658 -22.98 -17.71 -1.27
C HIS A 658 -23.81 -16.64 -0.60
N PHE A 659 -23.66 -15.39 -1.03
CA PHE A 659 -24.26 -14.22 -0.38
C PHE A 659 -25.18 -13.46 -1.33
N LEU A 660 -26.31 -12.98 -0.80
CA LEU A 660 -27.17 -12.04 -1.50
C LEU A 660 -26.46 -10.69 -1.64
N THR A 661 -25.93 -10.17 -0.52
CA THR A 661 -25.12 -8.95 -0.51
C THR A 661 -23.79 -9.16 0.19
N THR A 662 -22.74 -8.55 -0.34
CA THR A 662 -21.50 -8.31 0.41
C THR A 662 -21.24 -6.82 0.44
N ILE A 663 -21.22 -6.27 1.65
CA ILE A 663 -20.77 -4.91 1.92
C ILE A 663 -19.28 -5.00 2.26
N VAL A 664 -18.47 -4.11 1.68
CA VAL A 664 -17.04 -3.94 1.99
C VAL A 664 -16.86 -2.52 2.49
N ASP A 665 -16.77 -2.37 3.81
CA ASP A 665 -16.51 -1.09 4.46
C ASP A 665 -15.02 -0.76 4.45
N GLU A 666 -14.68 0.53 4.49
CA GLU A 666 -13.31 1.04 4.31
C GLU A 666 -12.49 0.32 3.23
N ALA A 667 -13.08 0.19 2.05
CA ALA A 667 -12.54 -0.54 0.91
C ALA A 667 -11.17 -0.03 0.41
N HIS A 668 -10.78 1.18 0.80
CA HIS A 668 -9.48 1.78 0.46
C HIS A 668 -8.29 0.94 0.94
N HIS A 669 -8.44 0.15 2.03
CA HIS A 669 -7.43 -0.82 2.48
C HIS A 669 -7.13 -1.93 1.44
N MET A 670 -8.02 -2.14 0.47
CA MET A 670 -7.94 -3.18 -0.58
C MET A 670 -7.65 -2.59 -1.97
N ARG A 671 -7.14 -1.35 -2.06
CA ARG A 671 -6.75 -0.71 -3.33
C ARG A 671 -5.52 -1.33 -3.99
N ASN A 672 -4.60 -1.90 -3.20
CA ASN A 672 -3.38 -2.52 -3.70
C ASN A 672 -3.64 -3.96 -4.16
N ILE A 673 -3.26 -4.24 -5.41
CA ILE A 673 -3.36 -5.58 -6.02
C ILE A 673 -2.40 -6.51 -5.28
N GLY A 674 -2.96 -7.49 -4.59
CA GLY A 674 -2.22 -8.43 -3.74
C GLY A 674 -3.17 -9.40 -3.06
N LYS A 675 -2.71 -10.10 -2.01
CA LYS A 675 -3.53 -11.11 -1.31
C LYS A 675 -4.81 -10.55 -0.71
N ARG A 676 -4.77 -9.34 -0.11
CA ARG A 676 -5.94 -8.67 0.48
C ARG A 676 -7.03 -8.40 -0.56
N HIS A 677 -6.64 -7.81 -1.69
CA HIS A 677 -7.55 -7.58 -2.83
C HIS A 677 -8.09 -8.90 -3.40
N SER A 678 -7.23 -9.91 -3.56
CA SER A 678 -7.60 -11.23 -4.07
C SER A 678 -8.62 -11.95 -3.16
N ALA A 679 -8.47 -11.82 -1.84
CA ALA A 679 -9.39 -12.40 -0.86
C ALA A 679 -10.79 -11.80 -0.99
N VAL A 680 -10.89 -10.47 -1.06
CA VAL A 680 -12.17 -9.78 -1.24
C VAL A 680 -12.77 -10.08 -2.62
N LEU A 681 -11.99 -10.07 -3.71
CA LEU A 681 -12.48 -10.49 -5.03
C LEU A 681 -13.03 -11.92 -5.02
N ARG A 682 -12.37 -12.85 -4.33
CA ARG A 682 -12.81 -14.25 -4.24
C ARG A 682 -14.15 -14.41 -3.52
N ILE A 683 -14.42 -13.59 -2.50
CA ILE A 683 -15.76 -13.52 -1.87
C ILE A 683 -16.77 -12.90 -2.82
N LEU A 684 -16.44 -11.77 -3.45
CA LEU A 684 -17.36 -11.03 -4.32
C LEU A 684 -17.80 -11.81 -5.59
N GLN A 685 -17.07 -12.86 -5.97
CA GLN A 685 -17.50 -13.83 -6.99
C GLN A 685 -18.70 -14.70 -6.55
N GLN A 686 -18.90 -14.90 -5.25
CA GLN A 686 -20.02 -15.67 -4.67
C GLN A 686 -21.20 -14.78 -4.24
N THR A 687 -21.11 -13.49 -4.56
CA THR A 687 -22.03 -12.45 -4.13
C THR A 687 -22.93 -12.00 -5.27
N LYS A 688 -24.24 -11.88 -5.03
CA LYS A 688 -25.20 -11.36 -6.02
C LYS A 688 -25.23 -9.84 -6.16
N LEU A 689 -24.95 -9.10 -5.08
CA LEU A 689 -24.97 -7.64 -5.03
C LEU A 689 -23.80 -7.10 -4.19
N ARG A 690 -23.03 -6.16 -4.72
CA ARG A 690 -21.79 -5.66 -4.10
C ARG A 690 -21.93 -4.21 -3.66
N LEU A 691 -21.69 -3.91 -2.37
CA LEU A 691 -21.65 -2.53 -1.87
C LEU A 691 -20.24 -2.22 -1.37
N ILE A 692 -19.48 -1.49 -2.17
CA ILE A 692 -18.11 -1.11 -1.84
C ILE A 692 -18.16 0.29 -1.25
N MET A 693 -17.62 0.52 -0.05
CA MET A 693 -17.76 1.78 0.66
C MET A 693 -16.40 2.33 1.08
N THR A 694 -16.21 3.64 0.94
CA THR A 694 -15.01 4.34 1.44
C THR A 694 -15.33 5.81 1.69
N ALA A 695 -14.70 6.40 2.71
CA ALA A 695 -14.73 7.86 2.91
C ALA A 695 -13.66 8.60 2.09
N THR A 696 -12.70 7.89 1.50
CA THR A 696 -11.61 8.42 0.65
C THR A 696 -11.84 8.03 -0.82
N PRO A 697 -12.75 8.72 -1.53
CA PRO A 697 -13.12 8.38 -2.91
C PRO A 697 -12.01 8.70 -3.93
N LEU A 698 -11.58 7.67 -4.68
CA LEU A 698 -11.06 7.69 -6.06
C LEU A 698 -10.56 9.03 -6.66
N HIS A 699 -9.55 9.64 -6.03
CA HIS A 699 -8.97 10.91 -6.46
C HIS A 699 -7.44 10.87 -6.64
N THR A 700 -6.79 9.75 -6.33
CA THR A 700 -5.33 9.70 -6.16
C THR A 700 -4.58 8.95 -7.26
N SER A 701 -5.19 7.99 -7.96
CA SER A 701 -4.54 7.30 -9.10
C SER A 701 -5.53 6.54 -10.00
N SER A 702 -5.10 6.24 -11.23
CA SER A 702 -5.80 5.33 -12.15
C SER A 702 -5.85 3.89 -11.62
N LYS A 703 -4.79 3.45 -10.94
CA LYS A 703 -4.68 2.16 -10.23
C LYS A 703 -5.78 1.98 -9.17
N ASP A 704 -6.03 3.02 -8.36
CA ASP A 704 -7.11 2.99 -7.34
C ASP A 704 -8.48 2.80 -7.99
N ILE A 705 -8.75 3.52 -9.09
CA ILE A 705 -10.01 3.42 -9.85
C ILE A 705 -10.19 2.01 -10.42
N ALA A 706 -9.14 1.45 -11.02
CA ALA A 706 -9.19 0.11 -11.59
C ALA A 706 -9.42 -0.96 -10.51
N SER A 707 -8.74 -0.86 -9.37
CA SER A 707 -8.96 -1.74 -8.22
C SER A 707 -10.39 -1.63 -7.66
N MET A 708 -10.91 -0.43 -7.40
CA MET A 708 -12.29 -0.29 -6.91
C MET A 708 -13.30 -0.78 -7.96
N GLY A 709 -13.08 -0.52 -9.25
CA GLY A 709 -13.91 -1.02 -10.35
C GLY A 709 -14.01 -2.55 -10.39
N ARG A 710 -12.91 -3.26 -10.07
CA ARG A 710 -12.90 -4.73 -9.91
C ARG A 710 -13.76 -5.17 -8.71
N LEU A 711 -13.64 -4.51 -7.57
CA LEU A 711 -14.47 -4.80 -6.39
C LEU A 711 -15.96 -4.54 -6.69
N VAL A 712 -16.30 -3.44 -7.36
CA VAL A 712 -17.68 -3.15 -7.82
C VAL A 712 -18.16 -4.21 -8.83
N GLY A 713 -17.27 -4.79 -9.62
CA GLY A 713 -17.61 -5.83 -10.60
C GLY A 713 -17.86 -5.31 -12.02
N ILE A 714 -17.37 -4.11 -12.34
CA ILE A 714 -17.52 -3.49 -13.65
C ILE A 714 -16.68 -4.27 -14.67
N PRO A 715 -17.28 -4.86 -15.74
CA PRO A 715 -16.59 -5.78 -16.65
C PRO A 715 -15.29 -5.25 -17.26
N HIS A 716 -15.22 -3.95 -17.58
CA HIS A 716 -14.03 -3.33 -18.17
C HIS A 716 -12.75 -3.65 -17.40
N PHE A 717 -12.76 -3.56 -16.06
CA PHE A 717 -11.54 -3.73 -15.26
C PHE A 717 -11.07 -5.19 -15.08
N PHE A 718 -11.79 -6.14 -15.69
CA PHE A 718 -11.41 -7.56 -15.81
C PHE A 718 -10.84 -7.90 -17.21
N THR A 719 -10.69 -6.90 -18.09
CA THR A 719 -10.17 -7.07 -19.46
C THR A 719 -8.67 -6.84 -19.56
N GLU A 720 -8.02 -7.46 -20.54
CA GLU A 720 -6.60 -7.24 -20.81
C GLU A 720 -6.35 -5.80 -21.28
N GLU A 721 -7.30 -5.23 -22.02
CA GLU A 721 -7.36 -3.84 -22.46
C GLU A 721 -7.22 -2.89 -21.27
N SER A 722 -8.07 -3.03 -20.24
CA SER A 722 -7.97 -2.20 -19.02
C SER A 722 -6.65 -2.38 -18.27
N HIS A 723 -6.06 -3.57 -18.29
CA HIS A 723 -4.76 -3.83 -17.67
C HIS A 723 -3.58 -3.20 -18.45
N ILE A 724 -3.70 -3.12 -19.78
CA ILE A 724 -2.76 -2.41 -20.65
C ILE A 724 -2.91 -0.89 -20.45
N GLU A 725 -4.15 -0.39 -20.39
CA GLU A 725 -4.47 1.01 -20.06
C GLU A 725 -3.88 1.42 -18.71
N GLU A 726 -4.13 0.67 -17.63
CA GLU A 726 -3.61 0.98 -16.28
C GLU A 726 -2.07 1.09 -16.27
N LYS A 727 -1.39 0.20 -17.02
CA LYS A 727 0.06 0.24 -17.21
C LYS A 727 0.52 1.43 -18.07
N ALA A 728 -0.26 1.82 -19.07
CA ALA A 728 0.02 2.96 -19.93
C ALA A 728 -0.14 4.28 -19.16
N ASP A 729 -1.25 4.46 -18.43
CA ASP A 729 -1.48 5.60 -17.53
C ASP A 729 -0.35 5.72 -16.50
N ALA A 730 0.01 4.62 -15.83
CA ALA A 730 1.10 4.60 -14.86
C ALA A 730 2.47 4.96 -15.50
N ALA A 731 2.69 4.61 -16.76
CA ALA A 731 3.88 5.01 -17.50
C ALA A 731 3.85 6.49 -17.93
N ALA A 732 2.68 7.02 -18.30
CA ALA A 732 2.46 8.41 -18.66
C ALA A 732 2.65 9.34 -17.44
N VAL A 733 2.01 9.02 -16.31
CA VAL A 733 2.18 9.72 -15.02
C VAL A 733 3.65 9.74 -14.58
N ARG A 734 4.37 8.60 -14.68
CA ARG A 734 5.82 8.53 -14.38
C ARG A 734 6.70 9.30 -15.39
N LYS A 735 6.21 9.58 -16.59
CA LYS A 735 6.90 10.37 -17.61
C LYS A 735 6.66 11.87 -17.37
N ALA A 736 5.41 12.26 -17.07
CA ALA A 736 5.05 13.62 -16.70
C ALA A 736 5.83 14.09 -15.46
N LYS A 737 5.84 13.28 -14.38
CA LYS A 737 6.65 13.54 -13.16
C LYS A 737 8.17 13.65 -13.37
N LYS A 738 8.68 13.41 -14.58
CA LYS A 738 10.10 13.57 -14.97
C LYS A 738 10.36 14.74 -15.93
N LEU A 739 9.31 15.42 -16.39
CA LEU A 739 9.35 16.49 -17.38
C LEU A 739 8.90 17.84 -16.81
N ASP A 740 8.52 17.87 -15.54
CA ASP A 740 7.65 18.87 -14.96
C ASP A 740 8.07 19.13 -13.51
N ASP A 741 8.67 20.31 -13.27
CA ASP A 741 9.08 20.79 -11.95
C ASP A 741 7.92 21.46 -11.19
N ASP A 742 6.86 21.88 -11.89
CA ASP A 742 5.73 22.67 -11.35
C ASP A 742 4.46 21.82 -11.08
N GLY A 743 4.36 20.64 -11.70
CA GLY A 743 3.30 19.65 -11.46
C GLY A 743 2.06 19.75 -12.36
N GLU A 744 2.02 20.70 -13.30
CA GLU A 744 0.88 20.93 -14.19
C GLU A 744 0.69 19.82 -15.24
N ALA A 745 1.77 19.32 -15.85
CA ALA A 745 1.70 18.21 -16.80
C ALA A 745 1.39 16.88 -16.10
N LEU A 746 1.86 16.69 -14.86
CA LEU A 746 1.46 15.59 -14.00
C LEU A 746 -0.06 15.62 -13.73
N LEU A 747 -0.59 16.79 -13.37
CA LEU A 747 -2.01 17.01 -13.12
C LEU A 747 -2.86 16.71 -14.36
N VAL A 748 -2.47 17.18 -15.55
CA VAL A 748 -3.19 16.93 -16.81
C VAL A 748 -3.28 15.43 -17.14
N GLU A 749 -2.17 14.70 -17.07
CA GLU A 749 -2.14 13.24 -17.36
C GLU A 749 -2.94 12.43 -16.34
N GLN A 750 -2.90 12.82 -15.05
CA GLN A 750 -3.73 12.22 -14.00
C GLN A 750 -5.23 12.47 -14.28
N LEU A 751 -5.62 13.72 -14.56
CA LEU A 751 -7.02 14.07 -14.84
C LEU A 751 -7.57 13.38 -16.09
N GLN A 752 -6.77 13.29 -17.17
CA GLN A 752 -7.16 12.58 -18.38
C GLN A 752 -7.39 11.09 -18.11
N SER A 753 -6.49 10.45 -17.37
CA SER A 753 -6.62 9.05 -16.96
C SER A 753 -7.83 8.82 -16.06
N VAL A 754 -8.03 9.69 -15.06
CA VAL A 754 -9.14 9.63 -14.10
C VAL A 754 -10.48 9.82 -14.80
N LYS A 755 -10.66 10.84 -15.64
CA LYS A 755 -11.92 11.06 -16.39
C LYS A 755 -12.26 9.87 -17.29
N ARG A 756 -11.28 9.33 -18.00
CA ARG A 756 -11.46 8.16 -18.87
C ARG A 756 -11.92 6.93 -18.08
N LEU A 757 -11.29 6.62 -16.96
CA LEU A 757 -11.66 5.46 -16.14
C LEU A 757 -12.98 5.68 -15.36
N GLN A 758 -13.28 6.90 -14.93
CA GLN A 758 -14.56 7.24 -14.28
C GLN A 758 -15.77 7.09 -15.21
N ALA A 759 -15.61 7.24 -16.53
CA ALA A 759 -16.68 6.98 -17.49
C ALA A 759 -17.21 5.53 -17.41
N HIS A 760 -16.37 4.56 -17.03
CA HIS A 760 -16.79 3.18 -16.80
C HIS A 760 -17.50 2.95 -15.45
N LEU A 761 -17.47 3.93 -14.53
CA LEU A 761 -18.16 3.88 -13.24
C LEU A 761 -19.52 4.60 -13.26
N VAL A 762 -19.92 5.19 -14.39
CA VAL A 762 -21.20 5.91 -14.52
C VAL A 762 -22.37 5.01 -14.15
N GLY A 763 -23.25 5.50 -13.28
CA GLY A 763 -24.35 4.72 -12.70
C GLY A 763 -23.94 3.80 -11.54
N HIS A 764 -22.68 3.39 -11.41
CA HIS A 764 -22.21 2.48 -10.37
C HIS A 764 -21.32 3.15 -9.30
N PHE A 765 -21.23 4.47 -9.32
CA PHE A 765 -20.59 5.29 -8.31
C PHE A 765 -21.55 6.37 -7.82
N LEU A 766 -21.67 6.52 -6.51
CA LEU A 766 -22.36 7.66 -5.90
C LEU A 766 -21.44 8.37 -4.89
N ARG A 767 -21.49 9.70 -4.87
CA ARG A 767 -20.70 10.52 -3.95
C ARG A 767 -21.37 11.85 -3.65
N ARG A 768 -21.45 12.15 -2.35
CA ARG A 768 -21.78 13.46 -1.78
C ARG A 768 -20.72 13.88 -0.76
N THR A 769 -20.65 15.18 -0.52
CA THR A 769 -19.83 15.83 0.50
C THR A 769 -20.70 16.45 1.59
N THR A 770 -20.07 16.92 2.67
CA THR A 770 -20.70 17.76 3.70
C THR A 770 -21.20 19.10 3.15
N ALA A 771 -20.69 19.52 1.99
CA ALA A 771 -21.13 20.71 1.25
C ALA A 771 -22.26 20.44 0.23
N SER A 772 -22.57 19.17 -0.08
CA SER A 772 -23.68 18.79 -0.96
C SER A 772 -25.03 19.32 -0.45
N LEU A 773 -25.99 19.42 -1.37
CA LEU A 773 -27.30 20.00 -1.11
C LEU A 773 -28.42 18.96 -1.23
N ASP A 774 -29.49 19.17 -0.47
CA ASP A 774 -30.73 18.40 -0.53
C ASP A 774 -31.63 18.86 -1.70
N PHE A 775 -32.77 18.18 -1.84
CA PHE A 775 -33.79 18.49 -2.85
C PHE A 775 -34.42 19.89 -2.74
N ILE A 776 -34.19 20.64 -1.64
CA ILE A 776 -34.61 22.04 -1.44
C ILE A 776 -33.39 22.99 -1.51
N ARG A 777 -32.24 22.50 -1.99
CA ARG A 777 -30.96 23.24 -2.04
C ARG A 777 -30.43 23.69 -0.68
N LYS A 778 -30.80 23.02 0.42
CA LYS A 778 -30.20 23.20 1.74
C LYS A 778 -29.09 22.17 1.96
N PRO A 779 -28.03 22.47 2.71
CA PRO A 779 -26.95 21.50 2.89
C PRO A 779 -27.37 20.24 3.66
N LEU A 780 -26.73 19.10 3.35
CA LEU A 780 -27.09 17.79 3.92
C LEU A 780 -26.97 17.72 5.45
N LEU A 781 -25.99 18.43 6.02
CA LEU A 781 -25.76 18.52 7.46
C LEU A 781 -25.88 19.99 7.92
N PRO A 782 -26.54 20.26 9.07
CA PRO A 782 -26.62 21.61 9.64
C PRO A 782 -25.23 22.17 9.96
N SER A 783 -25.08 23.49 9.90
CA SER A 783 -23.80 24.19 10.06
C SER A 783 -23.07 23.88 11.38
N HIS A 784 -23.78 23.58 12.46
CA HIS A 784 -23.20 23.25 13.77
C HIS A 784 -22.58 21.84 13.86
N TRP A 785 -22.71 20.99 12.83
CA TRP A 785 -22.06 19.66 12.75
C TRP A 785 -20.79 19.66 11.90
N ARG A 786 -20.33 20.82 11.40
CA ARG A 786 -19.17 20.93 10.47
C ARG A 786 -17.84 21.32 11.13
N SER A 787 -17.84 21.47 12.45
CA SER A 787 -16.71 22.02 13.21
C SER A 787 -16.23 21.00 14.26
N GLY A 788 -16.03 19.75 13.84
CA GLY A 788 -15.54 18.64 14.65
C GLY A 788 -14.42 17.91 13.94
#